data_AF-A0A1J7JZF3-F1
#
_entry.id   AF-A0A1J7JZF3-F1
#
_cell.length_a   1.000
_cell.length_b   1.000
_cell.length_c   1.000
_cell.angle_alpha   90.00
_cell.angle_beta   90.00
_cell.angle_gamma   90.00
#
_symmetry.space_group_name_H-M   'P 1'
#
loop_
_entity.id
_entity.type
_entity.pdbx_description
1 polymer ?
#
loop_
_entity_poly.entity_id
_entity_poly.type
_entity_poly.pdbx_seq_one_letter_code
_entity_poly.pdbx_strand_id
1 'polypeptide(L)'
;MSTPVKLSTADQLKQLQQARGVVLKDPAYWSSVVAGILPIVGPQNDVELRRWGADFIAEAVATPAVPLRAREDVCMKALGTLRMLVEEQGLDTVVLKSVILAAASVYPLVVRWIAGNAHDRDSWESIQAIKTRILRIWEGAPPPLRICCIKFGQRVVLAQTASNGMDVKQSGLDVSLSIIPPNHPLLDPRQLEAEATGLLDRMLGILQDNSSDALLVDATLNTLSVLVRTRPTTSARILNTILNFNPLKLANSPMTPKTKVLVKSMEKTTRMLLIHLSKRDPHNPMTPRIQQYVERLMRSRSEIFDEANRKRAMPGPPDGTQAAVKRQKTGEPQVVARIIVPPLGPGTHSLAALFTLTDNLGLQGFDATAVPAALAARVSVTALASVPSELLGQAIAGIQNRMVELAAAAPIQPPPLNAETSPLDVEDDDDEYEPDFYAAEDTEQILNKLDNAPAEQPPVQEPETVNALATLGTFKLPPPPLLDPDVAARLSQGAVTRVFAPLPTLEDSSRKHKSGINRLAASSFDRDSWLTVIIRIATRGTAGLEDDASTIKEEDSSALTHKENPSLSNSIREALFRHVMEDFRRRIDVAVAWLCEEWYADQLAKRNLSEDNRSLHYERWAVKLLDGFLPYLTPQDKVLTRFLAEIPELSRELLGKVKDLCRDPATVSLAVTSLLYLVMMRPPARELALDTVGEIWVEYEDARPMASKYLAKWRPGFIESQAPGADGAVPVPKPIAA
;
A
#
# COMPACT_ATOMS: atom_id res chain seq x y z
N MET A 1 15.99 -55.68 32.94
CA MET A 1 16.01 -54.21 32.92
C MET A 1 15.76 -53.77 31.49
N SER A 2 14.53 -53.35 31.18
CA SER A 2 14.17 -52.86 29.85
C SER A 2 14.81 -51.50 29.63
N THR A 3 15.75 -51.40 28.71
CA THR A 3 16.21 -50.12 28.17
C THR A 3 14.99 -49.34 27.67
N PRO A 4 14.77 -48.08 28.09
CA PRO A 4 13.65 -47.30 27.58
C PRO A 4 13.79 -47.19 26.05
N VAL A 5 12.78 -47.66 25.33
CA VAL A 5 12.72 -47.55 23.87
C VAL A 5 12.72 -46.05 23.55
N LYS A 6 13.84 -45.53 23.01
CA LYS A 6 13.89 -44.15 22.52
C LYS A 6 12.83 -44.04 21.41
N LEU A 7 11.80 -43.22 21.64
CA LEU A 7 10.82 -42.89 20.60
C LEU A 7 11.55 -42.32 19.38
N SER A 8 10.99 -42.51 18.18
CA SER A 8 11.51 -41.90 16.97
C SER A 8 11.53 -40.38 17.09
N THR A 9 12.46 -39.70 16.40
CA THR A 9 12.55 -38.23 16.38
C THR A 9 11.23 -37.58 15.95
N ALA A 10 10.55 -38.18 14.97
CA ALA A 10 9.26 -37.72 14.48
C ALA A 10 8.15 -37.81 15.55
N ASP A 11 8.14 -38.88 16.35
CA ASP A 11 7.14 -39.03 17.42
C ASP A 11 7.43 -38.12 18.61
N GLN A 12 8.72 -37.90 18.93
CA GLN A 12 9.13 -36.92 19.93
C GLN A 12 8.73 -35.50 19.51
N LEU A 13 8.94 -35.12 18.24
CA LEU A 13 8.49 -33.82 17.72
C LEU A 13 6.97 -33.63 17.80
N LYS A 14 6.18 -34.68 17.53
CA LYS A 14 4.71 -34.63 17.70
C LYS A 14 4.32 -34.37 19.15
N GLN A 15 4.96 -35.03 20.10
CA GLN A 15 4.72 -34.80 21.53
C GLN A 15 5.09 -33.36 21.94
N LEU A 16 6.21 -32.85 21.43
CA LEU A 16 6.65 -31.47 21.67
C LEU A 16 5.67 -30.44 21.10
N GLN A 17 5.13 -30.68 19.89
CA GLN A 17 4.07 -29.85 19.30
C GLN A 17 2.78 -29.86 20.14
N GLN A 18 2.39 -31.01 20.70
CA GLN A 18 1.26 -31.09 21.61
C GLN A 18 1.51 -30.30 22.90
N ALA A 19 2.71 -30.38 23.47
CA ALA A 19 3.10 -29.61 24.65
C ALA A 19 3.03 -28.09 24.39
N ARG A 20 3.52 -27.63 23.22
CA ARG A 20 3.34 -26.23 22.79
C ARG A 20 1.87 -25.85 22.70
N GLY A 21 1.01 -26.72 22.16
CA GLY A 21 -0.43 -26.48 22.08
C GLY A 21 -1.11 -26.31 23.45
N VAL A 22 -0.69 -27.05 24.47
CA VAL A 22 -1.19 -26.92 25.84
C VAL A 22 -0.80 -25.56 26.44
N VAL A 23 0.46 -25.20 26.29
CA VAL A 23 1.04 -23.98 26.85
C VAL A 23 0.49 -22.71 26.19
N LEU A 24 0.08 -22.77 24.93
CA LEU A 24 -0.62 -21.69 24.23
C LEU A 24 -2.07 -21.51 24.71
N LYS A 25 -2.71 -22.57 25.23
CA LYS A 25 -4.08 -22.50 25.76
C LYS A 25 -4.11 -21.94 27.18
N ASP A 26 -3.14 -22.31 28.00
CA ASP A 26 -3.07 -21.88 29.40
C ASP A 26 -1.65 -21.40 29.77
N PRO A 27 -1.49 -20.08 30.04
CA PRO A 27 -0.21 -19.49 30.42
C PRO A 27 0.42 -20.01 31.72
N ALA A 28 -0.31 -20.75 32.56
CA ALA A 28 0.24 -21.28 33.81
C ALA A 28 1.32 -22.36 33.58
N TYR A 29 1.25 -23.11 32.47
CA TYR A 29 2.13 -24.24 32.20
C TYR A 29 3.50 -23.86 31.60
N TRP A 30 3.73 -22.59 31.25
CA TRP A 30 4.99 -22.18 30.60
C TRP A 30 6.22 -22.53 31.44
N SER A 31 6.20 -22.24 32.74
CA SER A 31 7.35 -22.48 33.62
C SER A 31 7.72 -23.97 33.71
N SER A 32 6.74 -24.84 33.93
CA SER A 32 6.97 -26.28 34.03
C SER A 32 7.39 -26.91 32.70
N VAL A 33 6.75 -26.50 31.61
CA VAL A 33 7.02 -27.08 30.28
C VAL A 33 8.37 -26.62 29.75
N VAL A 34 8.75 -25.36 29.93
CA VAL A 34 10.09 -24.89 29.56
C VAL A 34 11.15 -25.67 30.33
N ALA A 35 11.00 -25.85 31.65
CA ALA A 35 11.95 -26.62 32.44
C ALA A 35 12.14 -28.06 31.91
N GLY A 36 11.07 -28.70 31.43
CA GLY A 36 11.13 -30.01 30.79
C GLY A 36 11.80 -30.03 29.40
N ILE A 37 11.79 -28.89 28.69
CA ILE A 37 12.35 -28.77 27.34
C ILE A 37 13.84 -28.39 27.35
N LEU A 38 14.34 -27.72 28.39
CA LEU A 38 15.75 -27.31 28.49
C LEU A 38 16.74 -28.47 28.22
N PRO A 39 16.57 -29.69 28.77
CA PRO A 39 17.47 -30.81 28.50
C PRO A 39 17.45 -31.29 27.04
N ILE A 40 16.35 -31.07 26.32
CA ILE A 40 16.16 -31.50 24.92
C ILE A 40 17.09 -30.73 23.97
N VAL A 41 17.44 -29.48 24.31
CA VAL A 41 18.32 -28.65 23.47
C VAL A 41 19.81 -29.02 23.64
N GLY A 42 20.13 -29.89 24.61
CA GLY A 42 21.49 -30.36 24.89
C GLY A 42 22.16 -31.07 23.71
N PRO A 43 23.50 -31.19 23.75
CA PRO A 43 24.31 -31.69 22.63
C PRO A 43 24.07 -33.18 22.29
N GLN A 44 23.41 -33.92 23.18
CA GLN A 44 23.17 -35.36 23.03
C GLN A 44 21.93 -35.72 22.20
N ASN A 45 21.13 -34.72 21.80
CA ASN A 45 19.88 -34.92 21.06
C ASN A 45 20.03 -34.58 19.58
N ASP A 46 19.13 -35.12 18.76
CA ASP A 46 19.11 -34.89 17.32
C ASP A 46 18.91 -33.41 16.98
N VAL A 47 19.53 -32.96 15.88
CA VAL A 47 19.53 -31.55 15.45
C VAL A 47 18.11 -31.00 15.30
N GLU A 48 17.15 -31.82 14.84
CA GLU A 48 15.74 -31.42 14.68
C GLU A 48 15.07 -31.08 16.01
N LEU A 49 15.32 -31.89 17.06
CA LEU A 49 14.80 -31.65 18.40
C LEU A 49 15.46 -30.43 19.04
N ARG A 50 16.76 -30.24 18.81
CA ARG A 50 17.51 -29.07 19.28
C ARG A 50 17.00 -27.78 18.62
N ARG A 51 16.71 -27.80 17.31
CA ARG A 51 16.10 -26.67 16.58
C ARG A 51 14.74 -26.31 17.17
N TRP A 52 13.86 -27.30 17.30
CA TRP A 52 12.53 -27.08 17.87
C TRP A 52 12.58 -26.55 19.30
N GLY A 53 13.42 -27.15 20.15
CA GLY A 53 13.53 -26.74 21.54
C GLY A 53 14.12 -25.34 21.71
N ALA A 54 15.12 -24.96 20.91
CA ALA A 54 15.67 -23.62 20.92
C ALA A 54 14.66 -22.57 20.42
N ASP A 55 13.88 -22.89 19.39
CA ASP A 55 12.77 -22.05 18.92
C ASP A 55 11.71 -21.87 20.00
N PHE A 56 11.33 -22.95 20.68
CA PHE A 56 10.34 -22.90 21.75
C PHE A 56 10.84 -22.08 22.96
N ILE A 57 12.12 -22.20 23.34
CA ILE A 57 12.69 -21.35 24.40
C ILE A 57 12.61 -19.88 24.00
N ALA A 58 12.98 -19.54 22.76
CA ALA A 58 12.90 -18.17 22.26
C ALA A 58 11.46 -17.61 22.27
N GLU A 59 10.47 -18.44 21.91
CA GLU A 59 9.05 -18.10 22.03
C GLU A 59 8.61 -17.90 23.48
N ALA A 60 9.01 -18.79 24.38
CA ALA A 60 8.63 -18.77 25.79
C ALA A 60 9.12 -17.52 26.54
N VAL A 61 10.33 -17.04 26.24
CA VAL A 61 10.87 -15.84 26.89
C VAL A 61 10.35 -14.54 26.28
N ALA A 62 9.83 -14.59 25.04
CA ALA A 62 9.36 -13.41 24.30
C ALA A 62 7.84 -13.22 24.32
N THR A 63 7.06 -14.24 24.70
CA THR A 63 5.60 -14.20 24.61
C THR A 63 4.99 -13.12 25.53
N PRO A 64 4.07 -12.28 25.03
CA PRO A 64 3.34 -11.33 25.86
C PRO A 64 2.22 -11.99 26.68
N ALA A 65 1.85 -13.24 26.36
CA ALA A 65 0.75 -13.95 27.01
C ALA A 65 1.05 -14.36 28.47
N VAL A 66 2.32 -14.35 28.87
CA VAL A 66 2.76 -14.78 30.20
C VAL A 66 2.96 -13.56 31.11
N PRO A 67 2.41 -13.58 32.35
CA PRO A 67 2.66 -12.53 33.34
C PRO A 67 4.16 -12.29 33.55
N LEU A 68 4.55 -11.05 33.86
CA LEU A 68 5.97 -10.65 33.97
C LEU A 68 6.74 -11.53 34.97
N ARG A 69 6.17 -11.83 36.16
CA ARG A 69 6.81 -12.68 37.17
C ARG A 69 7.08 -14.10 36.69
N ALA A 70 6.13 -14.71 35.97
CA ALA A 70 6.31 -16.05 35.43
C ALA A 70 7.34 -16.07 34.29
N ARG A 71 7.44 -14.99 33.50
CA ARG A 71 8.52 -14.83 32.50
C ARG A 71 9.90 -14.72 33.13
N GLU A 72 10.03 -14.05 34.26
CA GLU A 72 11.31 -13.98 34.98
C GLU A 72 11.75 -15.34 35.47
N ASP A 73 10.85 -16.13 36.06
CA ASP A 73 11.16 -17.49 36.48
C ASP A 73 11.60 -18.37 35.29
N VAL A 74 10.90 -18.32 34.16
CA VAL A 74 11.29 -18.99 32.91
C VAL A 74 12.67 -18.52 32.43
N CYS A 75 12.91 -17.21 32.45
CA CYS A 75 14.16 -16.57 32.04
C CYS A 75 15.34 -17.09 32.86
N MET A 76 15.22 -17.09 34.19
CA MET A 76 16.29 -17.54 35.09
C MET A 76 16.59 -19.03 34.92
N LYS A 77 15.56 -19.87 34.70
CA LYS A 77 15.73 -21.29 34.39
C LYS A 77 16.45 -21.52 33.06
N ALA A 78 16.14 -20.72 32.03
CA ALA A 78 16.74 -20.86 30.70
C ALA A 78 18.18 -20.33 30.63
N LEU A 79 18.58 -19.41 31.50
CA LEU A 79 19.86 -18.68 31.42
C LEU A 79 21.08 -19.60 31.33
N GLY A 80 21.16 -20.62 32.20
CA GLY A 80 22.27 -21.59 32.19
C GLY A 80 22.35 -22.39 30.89
N THR A 81 21.19 -22.79 30.35
CA THR A 81 21.11 -23.52 29.08
C THR A 81 21.54 -22.64 27.91
N LEU A 82 21.10 -21.37 27.89
CA LEU A 82 21.51 -20.41 26.87
C LEU A 82 23.01 -20.16 26.89
N ARG A 83 23.62 -20.03 28.08
CA ARG A 83 25.08 -19.89 28.22
C ARG A 83 25.82 -21.06 27.59
N MET A 84 25.44 -22.27 27.95
CA MET A 84 26.02 -23.50 27.42
C MET A 84 25.94 -23.55 25.88
N LEU A 85 24.78 -23.25 25.31
CA LEU A 85 24.57 -23.29 23.85
C LEU A 85 25.36 -22.20 23.11
N VAL A 86 25.45 -20.99 23.65
CA VAL A 86 26.20 -19.88 23.02
C VAL A 86 27.71 -20.13 23.03
N GLU A 87 28.21 -20.88 24.02
CA GLU A 87 29.62 -21.27 24.15
C GLU A 87 29.98 -22.50 23.30
N GLU A 88 29.01 -23.33 22.90
CA GLU A 88 29.21 -24.53 22.08
C GLU A 88 29.87 -24.21 20.72
N GLN A 89 30.91 -24.96 20.38
CA GLN A 89 31.59 -24.85 19.09
C GLN A 89 30.91 -25.73 18.05
N GLY A 90 30.74 -25.23 16.83
CA GLY A 90 30.12 -26.00 15.74
C GLY A 90 28.60 -26.16 15.85
N LEU A 91 27.94 -25.37 16.68
CA LEU A 91 26.49 -25.38 16.83
C LEU A 91 25.78 -25.08 15.50
N ASP A 92 24.67 -25.77 15.25
CA ASP A 92 23.81 -25.52 14.10
C ASP A 92 23.34 -24.05 14.04
N THR A 93 23.38 -23.47 12.84
CA THR A 93 23.10 -22.04 12.65
C THR A 93 21.65 -21.66 12.99
N VAL A 94 20.69 -22.57 12.83
CA VAL A 94 19.29 -22.32 13.19
C VAL A 94 19.13 -22.31 14.71
N VAL A 95 19.76 -23.27 15.40
CA VAL A 95 19.79 -23.30 16.87
C VAL A 95 20.44 -22.03 17.42
N LEU A 96 21.62 -21.66 16.91
CA LEU A 96 22.34 -20.46 17.35
C LEU A 96 21.52 -19.17 17.13
N LYS A 97 20.80 -19.07 16.00
CA LYS A 97 19.89 -17.96 15.71
C LYS A 97 18.85 -17.81 16.83
N SER A 98 18.18 -18.90 17.19
CA SER A 98 17.10 -18.88 18.18
C SER A 98 17.62 -18.62 19.59
N VAL A 99 18.81 -19.13 19.91
CA VAL A 99 19.51 -18.84 21.16
C VAL A 99 19.87 -17.35 21.28
N ILE A 100 20.35 -16.70 20.22
CA ILE A 100 20.64 -15.25 20.22
C ILE A 100 19.35 -14.44 20.42
N LEU A 101 18.26 -14.84 19.78
CA LEU A 101 16.95 -14.18 19.94
C LEU A 101 16.37 -14.37 21.35
N ALA A 102 16.51 -15.56 21.93
CA ALA A 102 16.16 -15.82 23.32
C ALA A 102 16.99 -14.93 24.26
N ALA A 103 18.31 -14.86 24.06
CA ALA A 103 19.20 -13.99 24.82
C ALA A 103 18.80 -12.50 24.73
N ALA A 104 18.30 -12.04 23.58
CA ALA A 104 17.83 -10.67 23.39
C ALA A 104 16.59 -10.33 24.25
N SER A 105 15.75 -11.33 24.52
CA SER A 105 14.57 -11.20 25.38
C SER A 105 14.92 -11.37 26.86
N VAL A 106 15.86 -12.27 27.17
CA VAL A 106 16.37 -12.56 28.51
C VAL A 106 17.18 -11.40 29.10
N TYR A 107 18.04 -10.76 28.30
CA TYR A 107 18.94 -9.69 28.76
C TYR A 107 18.25 -8.60 29.61
N PRO A 108 17.19 -7.92 29.13
CA PRO A 108 16.51 -6.89 29.92
C PRO A 108 15.86 -7.45 31.19
N LEU A 109 15.33 -8.68 31.16
CA LEU A 109 14.75 -9.32 32.34
C LEU A 109 15.81 -9.63 33.41
N VAL A 110 17.00 -10.08 32.99
CA VAL A 110 18.12 -10.29 33.93
C VAL A 110 18.59 -8.96 34.52
N VAL A 111 18.69 -7.89 33.73
CA VAL A 111 19.02 -6.55 34.27
C VAL A 111 18.00 -6.12 35.33
N ARG A 112 16.71 -6.31 35.06
CA ARG A 112 15.63 -6.02 36.02
C ARG A 112 15.71 -6.87 37.28
N TRP A 113 15.99 -8.16 37.13
CA TRP A 113 16.15 -9.10 38.24
C TRP A 113 17.31 -8.71 39.15
N ILE A 114 18.48 -8.42 38.57
CA ILE A 114 19.69 -8.04 39.32
C ILE A 114 19.50 -6.70 40.01
N ALA A 115 18.80 -5.73 39.39
CA ALA A 115 18.50 -4.45 40.02
C ALA A 115 17.69 -4.60 41.34
N GLY A 116 16.86 -5.65 41.45
CA GLY A 116 16.15 -6.01 42.68
C GLY A 116 16.89 -7.01 43.58
N ASN A 117 17.82 -7.80 43.04
CA ASN A 117 18.51 -8.90 43.70
C ASN A 117 20.04 -8.77 43.56
N ALA A 118 20.62 -7.81 44.28
CA ALA A 118 22.05 -7.46 44.19
C ALA A 118 23.03 -8.59 44.58
N HIS A 119 22.55 -9.68 45.20
CA HIS A 119 23.37 -10.81 45.66
C HIS A 119 23.61 -11.88 44.58
N ASP A 120 22.80 -11.92 43.52
CA ASP A 120 22.84 -12.96 42.48
C ASP A 120 23.94 -12.68 41.44
N ARG A 121 25.20 -12.89 41.85
CA ARG A 121 26.38 -12.65 41.00
C ARG A 121 26.46 -13.63 39.83
N ASP A 122 26.11 -14.90 40.05
CA ASP A 122 26.26 -15.97 39.07
C ASP A 122 25.39 -15.73 37.82
N SER A 123 24.16 -15.24 38.03
CA SER A 123 23.25 -14.91 36.92
C SER A 123 23.73 -13.68 36.14
N TRP A 124 24.27 -12.68 36.84
CA TRP A 124 24.87 -11.51 36.19
C TRP A 124 26.10 -11.90 35.35
N GLU A 125 27.02 -12.68 35.92
CA GLU A 125 28.20 -13.17 35.20
C GLU A 125 27.81 -14.02 33.97
N SER A 126 26.78 -14.86 34.11
CA SER A 126 26.29 -15.70 33.01
C SER A 126 25.74 -14.86 31.84
N ILE A 127 24.94 -13.81 32.11
CA ILE A 127 24.44 -12.94 31.03
C ILE A 127 25.56 -12.08 30.42
N GLN A 128 26.58 -11.69 31.19
CA GLN A 128 27.76 -10.98 30.69
C GLN A 128 28.61 -11.86 29.76
N ALA A 129 28.77 -13.15 30.10
CA ALA A 129 29.44 -14.13 29.26
C ALA A 129 28.70 -14.34 27.94
N ILE A 130 27.37 -14.51 27.99
CA ILE A 130 26.50 -14.61 26.80
C ILE A 130 26.67 -13.37 25.92
N LYS A 131 26.55 -12.16 26.50
CA LYS A 131 26.72 -10.90 25.77
C LYS A 131 28.07 -10.83 25.06
N THR A 132 29.16 -11.05 25.79
CA THR A 132 30.52 -11.02 25.23
C THR A 132 30.68 -12.01 24.07
N ARG A 133 30.12 -13.22 24.20
CA ARG A 133 30.18 -14.24 23.16
C ARG A 133 29.36 -13.87 21.92
N ILE A 134 28.14 -13.33 22.08
CA ILE A 134 27.31 -12.85 20.96
C ILE A 134 28.00 -11.70 20.21
N LEU A 135 28.66 -10.77 20.93
CA LEU A 135 29.41 -9.68 20.32
C LEU A 135 30.61 -10.17 19.50
N ARG A 136 31.29 -11.25 19.94
CA ARG A 136 32.35 -11.91 19.15
C ARG A 136 31.77 -12.58 17.89
N ILE A 137 30.64 -13.29 18.01
CA ILE A 137 29.96 -13.94 16.87
C ILE A 137 29.60 -12.91 15.79
N TRP A 138 29.17 -11.71 16.18
CA TRP A 138 28.76 -10.67 15.24
C TRP A 138 29.89 -10.23 14.26
N GLU A 139 31.17 -10.35 14.61
CA GLU A 139 32.27 -9.90 13.72
C GLU A 139 32.43 -10.76 12.46
N GLY A 140 32.17 -12.07 12.55
CA GLY A 140 32.43 -13.03 11.47
C GLY A 140 31.23 -13.86 11.00
N ALA A 141 30.05 -13.64 11.58
CA ALA A 141 28.89 -14.48 11.28
C ALA A 141 28.23 -14.17 9.92
N PRO A 142 27.51 -15.13 9.31
CA PRO A 142 26.69 -14.89 8.12
C PRO A 142 25.53 -13.93 8.41
N PRO A 143 24.94 -13.30 7.37
CA PRO A 143 23.90 -12.28 7.54
C PRO A 143 22.72 -12.65 8.47
N PRO A 144 22.14 -13.87 8.41
CA PRO A 144 21.02 -14.24 9.30
C PRO A 144 21.35 -14.16 10.79
N LEU A 145 22.58 -14.53 11.17
CA LEU A 145 23.06 -14.45 12.54
C LEU A 145 23.43 -13.02 12.92
N ARG A 146 24.06 -12.26 12.01
CA ARG A 146 24.35 -10.84 12.24
C ARG A 146 23.09 -10.01 12.50
N ILE A 147 21.99 -10.30 11.80
CA ILE A 147 20.68 -9.66 12.06
C ILE A 147 20.21 -9.94 13.50
N CYS A 148 20.36 -11.17 13.98
CA CYS A 148 20.01 -11.52 15.35
C CYS A 148 20.93 -10.83 16.36
N CYS A 149 22.22 -10.71 16.07
CA CYS A 149 23.15 -9.93 16.91
C CYS A 149 22.80 -8.44 16.94
N ILE A 150 22.39 -7.84 15.82
CA ILE A 150 21.91 -6.45 15.77
C ILE A 150 20.67 -6.30 16.65
N LYS A 151 19.73 -7.26 16.59
CA LYS A 151 18.55 -7.27 17.45
C LYS A 151 18.90 -7.42 18.94
N PHE A 152 19.84 -8.30 19.27
CA PHE A 152 20.39 -8.41 20.62
C PHE A 152 21.01 -7.09 21.08
N GLY A 153 21.84 -6.48 20.23
CA GLY A 153 22.45 -5.18 20.50
C GLY A 153 21.42 -4.09 20.78
N GLN A 154 20.35 -4.02 19.97
CA GLN A 154 19.23 -3.11 20.22
C GLN A 154 18.64 -3.28 21.64
N ARG A 155 18.43 -4.52 22.09
CA ARG A 155 17.85 -4.80 23.41
C ARG A 155 18.80 -4.44 24.55
N VAL A 156 20.10 -4.64 24.36
CA VAL A 156 21.14 -4.21 25.30
C VAL A 156 21.17 -2.67 25.41
N VAL A 157 21.20 -1.96 24.27
CA VAL A 157 21.18 -0.48 24.25
C VAL A 157 19.93 0.05 24.94
N LEU A 158 18.74 -0.52 24.69
CA LEU A 158 17.52 -0.12 25.38
C LEU A 158 17.64 -0.29 26.91
N ALA A 159 18.11 -1.44 27.38
CA ALA A 159 18.24 -1.72 28.81
C ALA A 159 19.30 -0.86 29.52
N GLN A 160 20.35 -0.46 28.80
CA GLN A 160 21.50 0.26 29.33
C GLN A 160 21.50 1.78 29.03
N THR A 161 20.36 2.34 28.61
CA THR A 161 20.21 3.80 28.40
C THR A 161 18.98 4.34 29.14
N ALA A 162 18.96 5.64 29.41
CA ALA A 162 17.84 6.30 30.09
C ALA A 162 16.59 6.41 29.18
N SER A 163 15.42 6.08 29.72
CA SER A 163 14.13 6.21 29.04
C SER A 163 13.54 7.61 29.17
N ASN A 164 12.76 8.05 28.17
CA ASN A 164 11.91 9.25 28.26
C ASN A 164 10.56 9.00 28.95
N GLY A 165 10.28 7.77 29.39
CA GLY A 165 9.06 7.42 30.12
C GLY A 165 7.78 7.39 29.26
N MET A 166 7.83 7.77 27.98
CA MET A 166 6.64 7.85 27.13
C MET A 166 6.04 6.49 26.78
N ASP A 167 6.87 5.44 26.63
CA ASP A 167 6.42 4.08 26.28
C ASP A 167 5.96 3.25 27.51
N VAL A 168 6.09 3.77 28.74
CA VAL A 168 5.66 3.07 29.98
C VAL A 168 4.15 2.80 29.95
N LYS A 169 3.36 3.71 29.33
CA LYS A 169 1.90 3.59 29.20
C LYS A 169 1.44 2.45 28.29
N GLN A 170 2.32 1.87 27.47
CA GLN A 170 1.93 0.89 26.43
C GLN A 170 2.45 -0.53 26.65
N SER A 171 3.46 -0.77 27.50
CA SER A 171 4.09 -2.11 27.55
C SER A 171 4.51 -2.65 28.92
N GLY A 172 4.69 -1.84 29.97
CA GLY A 172 5.15 -2.35 31.29
C GLY A 172 6.47 -3.17 31.27
N LEU A 173 7.17 -3.17 30.13
CA LEU A 173 8.32 -4.02 29.77
C LEU A 173 9.55 -3.17 29.40
N ASP A 174 9.50 -1.86 29.61
CA ASP A 174 10.62 -0.96 29.33
C ASP A 174 11.62 -1.02 30.49
N VAL A 175 12.65 -1.85 30.33
CA VAL A 175 13.80 -1.87 31.23
C VAL A 175 14.78 -0.81 30.79
N SER A 176 15.21 0.04 31.72
CA SER A 176 16.14 1.15 31.47
C SER A 176 17.02 1.40 32.70
N LEU A 177 18.03 2.27 32.57
CA LEU A 177 18.90 2.63 33.69
C LEU A 177 18.14 3.19 34.90
N SER A 178 16.92 3.72 34.71
CA SER A 178 16.08 4.27 35.78
C SER A 178 15.64 3.23 36.84
N ILE A 179 15.72 1.93 36.52
CA ILE A 179 15.33 0.85 37.44
C ILE A 179 16.47 0.54 38.43
N ILE A 180 17.71 0.93 38.11
CA ILE A 180 18.89 0.60 38.91
C ILE A 180 18.99 1.56 40.11
N PRO A 181 19.01 1.04 41.36
CA PRO A 181 19.19 1.89 42.54
C PRO A 181 20.55 2.61 42.54
N PRO A 182 20.65 3.82 43.12
CA PRO A 182 21.95 4.47 43.31
C PRO A 182 22.86 3.60 44.19
N ASN A 183 24.13 3.46 43.80
CA ASN A 183 25.15 2.64 44.48
C ASN A 183 24.90 1.12 44.48
N HIS A 184 24.38 0.57 43.37
CA HIS A 184 24.24 -0.88 43.21
C HIS A 184 25.61 -1.59 43.11
N PRO A 185 25.87 -2.69 43.84
CA PRO A 185 27.21 -3.30 43.93
C PRO A 185 27.68 -4.01 42.65
N LEU A 186 26.76 -4.41 41.77
CA LEU A 186 27.08 -5.13 40.53
C LEU A 186 26.81 -4.32 39.24
N LEU A 187 25.99 -3.27 39.34
CA LEU A 187 25.48 -2.53 38.18
C LEU A 187 25.93 -1.08 38.32
N ASP A 188 26.97 -0.70 37.59
CA ASP A 188 27.40 0.69 37.51
C ASP A 188 26.74 1.37 36.30
N PRO A 189 25.78 2.30 36.49
CA PRO A 189 25.08 2.96 35.39
C PRO A 189 26.02 3.64 34.39
N ARG A 190 27.16 4.19 34.85
CA ARG A 190 28.12 4.89 33.98
C ARG A 190 28.82 3.93 33.02
N GLN A 191 29.22 2.76 33.53
CA GLN A 191 29.85 1.72 32.70
C GLN A 191 28.87 1.12 31.71
N LEU A 192 27.63 0.86 32.15
CA LEU A 192 26.57 0.34 31.29
C LEU A 192 26.22 1.33 30.17
N GLU A 193 26.15 2.63 30.46
CA GLU A 193 25.88 3.66 29.44
C GLU A 193 27.03 3.81 28.43
N ALA A 194 28.29 3.74 28.89
CA ALA A 194 29.45 3.76 28.01
C ALA A 194 29.47 2.53 27.08
N GLU A 195 29.15 1.35 27.59
CA GLU A 195 29.01 0.14 26.79
C GLU A 195 27.89 0.26 25.76
N ALA A 196 26.71 0.74 26.17
CA ALA A 196 25.57 0.93 25.28
C ALA A 196 25.92 1.88 24.12
N THR A 197 26.69 2.94 24.42
CA THR A 197 27.15 3.90 23.44
C THR A 197 28.09 3.25 22.41
N GLY A 198 29.07 2.46 22.86
CA GLY A 198 29.96 1.73 21.94
C GLY A 198 29.22 0.68 21.10
N LEU A 199 28.21 0.02 21.68
CA LEU A 199 27.38 -0.94 20.97
C LEU A 199 26.49 -0.28 19.91
N LEU A 200 25.94 0.90 20.23
CA LEU A 200 25.21 1.71 19.27
C LEU A 200 26.10 2.14 18.11
N ASP A 201 27.33 2.58 18.38
CA ASP A 201 28.29 2.97 17.33
C ASP A 201 28.61 1.78 16.40
N ARG A 202 28.76 0.58 16.97
CA ARG A 202 28.91 -0.66 16.19
C ARG A 202 27.69 -0.97 15.31
N MET A 203 26.46 -0.75 15.79
CA MET A 203 25.25 -0.89 14.96
C MET A 203 25.24 0.14 13.82
N LEU A 204 25.55 1.40 14.15
CA LEU A 204 25.56 2.51 13.20
C LEU A 204 26.67 2.38 12.15
N GLY A 205 27.76 1.67 12.43
CA GLY A 205 28.82 1.37 11.48
C GLY A 205 28.31 0.78 10.16
N ILE A 206 27.26 -0.03 10.17
CA ILE A 206 26.64 -0.60 8.95
C ILE A 206 26.15 0.49 7.99
N LEU A 207 25.62 1.59 8.55
CA LEU A 207 25.14 2.74 7.79
C LEU A 207 26.30 3.69 7.43
N GLN A 208 27.24 3.91 8.34
CA GLN A 208 28.40 4.79 8.12
C GLN A 208 29.32 4.27 7.00
N ASP A 209 29.57 2.96 6.98
CA ASP A 209 30.34 2.30 5.92
C ASP A 209 29.59 2.29 4.57
N ASN A 210 28.30 2.68 4.58
CA ASN A 210 27.36 2.55 3.48
C ASN A 210 27.41 1.14 2.88
N SER A 211 27.12 0.15 3.72
CA SER A 211 27.11 -1.26 3.34
C SER A 211 26.21 -1.54 2.14
N SER A 212 26.62 -2.47 1.28
CA SER A 212 25.85 -2.95 0.13
C SER A 212 24.85 -4.07 0.50
N ASP A 213 24.91 -4.58 1.73
CA ASP A 213 24.02 -5.65 2.19
C ASP A 213 22.69 -5.07 2.68
N ALA A 214 21.69 -5.07 1.80
CA ALA A 214 20.36 -4.56 2.10
C ALA A 214 19.71 -5.24 3.32
N LEU A 215 20.00 -6.53 3.57
CA LEU A 215 19.41 -7.24 4.71
C LEU A 215 19.92 -6.68 6.04
N LEU A 216 21.22 -6.38 6.12
CA LEU A 216 21.84 -5.80 7.31
C LEU A 216 21.45 -4.33 7.49
N VAL A 217 21.39 -3.57 6.39
CA VAL A 217 20.93 -2.18 6.41
C VAL A 217 19.47 -2.11 6.89
N ASP A 218 18.57 -2.86 6.27
CA ASP A 218 17.15 -2.87 6.62
C ASP A 218 16.94 -3.35 8.06
N ALA A 219 17.65 -4.41 8.50
CA ALA A 219 17.59 -4.85 9.89
C ALA A 219 18.03 -3.75 10.87
N THR A 220 19.14 -3.06 10.57
CA THR A 220 19.65 -1.96 11.40
C THR A 220 18.63 -0.83 11.47
N LEU A 221 18.16 -0.32 10.33
CA LEU A 221 17.16 0.76 10.27
C LEU A 221 15.89 0.43 11.08
N ASN A 222 15.36 -0.79 10.96
CA ASN A 222 14.18 -1.21 11.70
C ASN A 222 14.41 -1.23 13.22
N THR A 223 15.60 -1.64 13.68
CA THR A 223 15.94 -1.61 15.11
C THR A 223 16.16 -0.21 15.68
N LEU A 224 16.60 0.75 14.86
CA LEU A 224 16.84 2.12 15.28
C LEU A 224 15.55 2.89 15.60
N SER A 225 14.42 2.51 14.98
CA SER A 225 13.12 3.18 15.18
C SER A 225 12.71 3.30 16.65
N VAL A 226 12.84 2.22 17.43
CA VAL A 226 12.46 2.22 18.86
C VAL A 226 13.44 3.05 19.67
N LEU A 227 14.74 2.97 19.36
CA LEU A 227 15.79 3.72 20.07
C LEU A 227 15.58 5.23 19.94
N VAL A 228 15.34 5.73 18.72
CA VAL A 228 15.09 7.17 18.48
C VAL A 228 13.89 7.67 19.30
N ARG A 229 12.83 6.85 19.41
CA ARG A 229 11.57 7.24 20.08
C ARG A 229 11.63 7.16 21.59
N THR A 230 12.45 6.27 22.15
CA THR A 230 12.43 5.92 23.58
C THR A 230 13.66 6.41 24.34
N ARG A 231 14.77 6.70 23.64
CA ARG A 231 16.08 7.03 24.22
C ARG A 231 16.60 8.37 23.67
N PRO A 232 16.22 9.51 24.28
CA PRO A 232 16.57 10.85 23.79
C PRO A 232 18.07 11.10 23.65
N THR A 233 18.89 10.53 24.53
CA THR A 233 20.36 10.70 24.51
C THR A 233 21.00 10.12 23.26
N THR A 234 20.38 9.09 22.67
CA THR A 234 20.87 8.40 21.48
C THR A 234 20.24 8.93 20.17
N SER A 235 19.07 9.56 20.26
CA SER A 235 18.24 9.89 19.10
C SER A 235 18.94 10.79 18.08
N ALA A 236 19.59 11.86 18.54
CA ALA A 236 20.28 12.82 17.67
C ALA A 236 21.44 12.18 16.89
N ARG A 237 22.19 11.27 17.53
CA ARG A 237 23.30 10.53 16.90
C ARG A 237 22.79 9.59 15.82
N ILE A 238 21.71 8.87 16.13
CA ILE A 238 21.07 7.94 15.19
C ILE A 238 20.53 8.71 13.98
N LEU A 239 19.77 9.78 14.20
CA LEU A 239 19.20 10.60 13.15
C LEU A 239 20.27 11.20 12.23
N ASN A 240 21.34 11.79 12.79
CA ASN A 240 22.44 12.31 11.98
C ASN A 240 23.13 11.21 11.16
N THR A 241 23.26 10.00 11.69
CA THR A 241 23.83 8.87 10.94
C THR A 241 22.92 8.46 9.77
N ILE A 242 21.61 8.36 10.00
CA ILE A 242 20.63 8.03 8.95
C ILE A 242 20.60 9.11 7.87
N LEU A 243 20.66 10.40 8.25
CA LEU A 243 20.66 11.52 7.29
C LEU A 243 21.95 11.59 6.46
N ASN A 244 23.05 11.02 6.94
CA ASN A 244 24.32 10.93 6.22
C ASN A 244 24.46 9.63 5.39
N PHE A 245 23.60 8.64 5.65
CA PHE A 245 23.58 7.39 4.88
C PHE A 245 23.01 7.63 3.47
N ASN A 246 23.60 7.00 2.45
CA ASN A 246 23.08 7.04 1.09
C ASN A 246 22.56 5.65 0.65
N PRO A 247 21.25 5.37 0.74
CA PRO A 247 20.68 4.09 0.33
C PRO A 247 20.76 3.84 -1.18
N LEU A 248 21.10 4.86 -1.98
CA LEU A 248 21.23 4.78 -3.43
C LEU A 248 22.67 4.55 -3.90
N LYS A 249 23.65 4.36 -2.99
CA LYS A 249 25.08 4.17 -3.35
C LYS A 249 25.29 3.06 -4.40
N LEU A 250 24.53 1.97 -4.32
CA LEU A 250 24.60 0.86 -5.27
C LEU A 250 24.05 1.20 -6.67
N ALA A 251 23.31 2.31 -6.83
CA ALA A 251 22.83 2.76 -8.13
C ALA A 251 23.95 3.28 -9.06
N ASN A 252 25.13 3.57 -8.51
CA ASN A 252 26.33 3.94 -9.26
C ASN A 252 27.00 2.73 -9.95
N SER A 253 26.59 1.51 -9.60
CA SER A 253 27.05 0.27 -10.21
C SER A 253 26.12 -0.16 -11.35
N PRO A 254 26.55 -1.02 -12.30
CA PRO A 254 25.69 -1.53 -13.36
C PRO A 254 24.39 -2.12 -12.80
N MET A 255 23.26 -1.58 -13.28
CA MET A 255 21.94 -1.85 -12.70
C MET A 255 21.41 -3.23 -13.11
N THR A 256 21.73 -4.25 -12.31
CA THR A 256 21.13 -5.59 -12.42
C THR A 256 19.72 -5.63 -11.79
N PRO A 257 18.86 -6.60 -12.14
CA PRO A 257 17.55 -6.77 -11.48
C PRO A 257 17.68 -6.92 -9.96
N LYS A 258 18.69 -7.67 -9.49
CA LYS A 258 18.99 -7.85 -8.07
C LYS A 258 19.36 -6.51 -7.42
N THR A 259 20.31 -5.77 -7.99
CA THR A 259 20.74 -4.45 -7.48
C THR A 259 19.57 -3.46 -7.42
N LYS A 260 18.70 -3.47 -8.45
CA LYS A 260 17.49 -2.64 -8.49
C LYS A 260 16.55 -2.92 -7.32
N VAL A 261 16.33 -4.20 -6.97
CA VAL A 261 15.50 -4.58 -5.81
C VAL A 261 16.17 -4.16 -4.51
N LEU A 262 17.47 -4.40 -4.34
CA LEU A 262 18.21 -4.04 -3.13
C LEU A 262 18.16 -2.52 -2.86
N VAL A 263 18.44 -1.71 -3.88
CA VAL A 263 18.37 -0.23 -3.80
C VAL A 263 16.96 0.23 -3.43
N LYS A 264 15.92 -0.33 -4.08
CA LYS A 264 14.53 0.01 -3.77
C LYS A 264 14.14 -0.39 -2.34
N SER A 265 14.64 -1.51 -1.82
CA SER A 265 14.40 -1.95 -0.45
C SER A 265 14.97 -0.95 0.54
N MET A 266 16.28 -0.69 0.47
CA MET A 266 16.98 0.23 1.38
C MET A 266 16.43 1.66 1.32
N GLU A 267 16.13 2.16 0.11
CA GLU A 267 15.49 3.47 -0.09
C GLU A 267 14.13 3.51 0.59
N LYS A 268 13.28 2.51 0.34
CA LYS A 268 11.92 2.46 0.89
C LYS A 268 11.95 2.39 2.41
N THR A 269 12.79 1.52 3.00
CA THR A 269 12.92 1.39 4.45
C THR A 269 13.41 2.68 5.08
N THR A 270 14.44 3.31 4.49
CA THR A 270 14.99 4.60 4.99
C THR A 270 13.95 5.71 4.94
N ARG A 271 13.27 5.88 3.80
CA ARG A 271 12.19 6.87 3.65
C ARG A 271 11.07 6.65 4.64
N MET A 272 10.59 5.41 4.75
CA MET A 272 9.45 5.07 5.60
C MET A 272 9.78 5.31 7.08
N LEU A 273 10.98 4.92 7.53
CA LEU A 273 11.46 5.19 8.88
C LEU A 273 11.43 6.70 9.17
N LEU A 274 12.02 7.51 8.29
CA LEU A 274 12.10 8.97 8.46
C LEU A 274 10.73 9.65 8.49
N ILE A 275 9.82 9.27 7.59
CA ILE A 275 8.44 9.78 7.58
C ILE A 275 7.69 9.41 8.88
N HIS A 276 7.84 8.18 9.36
CA HIS A 276 7.19 7.78 10.61
C HIS A 276 7.75 8.51 11.82
N LEU A 277 9.04 8.80 11.84
CA LEU A 277 9.67 9.59 12.90
C LEU A 277 9.16 11.04 12.88
N SER A 278 9.08 11.68 11.71
CA SER A 278 8.58 13.06 11.60
C SER A 278 7.09 13.19 11.92
N LYS A 279 6.27 12.21 11.54
CA LYS A 279 4.82 12.22 11.84
C LYS A 279 4.51 12.06 13.32
N ARG A 280 5.33 11.29 14.05
CA ARG A 280 5.11 11.03 15.49
C ARG A 280 5.52 12.21 16.36
N ASP A 281 6.52 12.97 15.93
CA ASP A 281 7.01 14.15 16.65
C ASP A 281 7.21 15.34 15.68
N PRO A 282 6.11 16.02 15.28
CA PRO A 282 6.17 17.10 14.30
C PRO A 282 7.05 18.28 14.76
N HIS A 283 7.09 18.54 16.06
CA HIS A 283 7.81 19.66 16.67
C HIS A 283 9.32 19.40 16.84
N ASN A 284 9.81 18.23 16.41
CA ASN A 284 11.23 17.91 16.51
C ASN A 284 12.08 18.90 15.68
N PRO A 285 13.15 19.50 16.23
CA PRO A 285 14.01 20.44 15.49
C PRO A 285 14.71 19.81 14.27
N MET A 286 14.78 18.47 14.18
CA MET A 286 15.31 17.78 13.01
C MET A 286 14.29 17.55 11.89
N THR A 287 13.00 17.78 12.12
CA THR A 287 11.93 17.52 11.13
C THR A 287 12.17 18.20 9.77
N PRO A 288 12.57 19.50 9.70
CA PRO A 288 12.85 20.13 8.40
C PRO A 288 14.00 19.44 7.64
N ARG A 289 15.06 19.01 8.35
CA ARG A 289 16.18 18.27 7.74
C ARG A 289 15.74 16.89 7.23
N ILE A 290 14.84 16.24 7.97
CA ILE A 290 14.25 14.95 7.58
C ILE A 290 13.43 15.11 6.30
N GLN A 291 12.55 16.11 6.23
CA GLN A 291 11.73 16.40 5.05
C GLN A 291 12.60 16.67 3.81
N GLN A 292 13.59 17.56 3.93
CA GLN A 292 14.53 17.87 2.85
C GLN A 292 15.32 16.63 2.38
N TYR A 293 15.71 15.74 3.29
CA TYR A 293 16.39 14.50 2.93
C TYR A 293 15.45 13.54 2.20
N VAL A 294 14.22 13.34 2.70
CA VAL A 294 13.21 12.47 2.08
C VAL A 294 12.85 12.95 0.67
N GLU A 295 12.66 14.26 0.49
CA GLU A 295 12.36 14.84 -0.81
C GLU A 295 13.50 14.62 -1.82
N ARG A 296 14.74 14.92 -1.41
CA ARG A 296 15.93 14.64 -2.24
C ARG A 296 16.07 13.16 -2.58
N LEU A 297 15.75 12.28 -1.64
CA LEU A 297 15.78 10.83 -1.86
C LEU A 297 14.70 10.39 -2.86
N MET A 298 13.49 10.94 -2.78
CA MET A 298 12.41 10.65 -3.74
C MET A 298 12.74 11.14 -5.15
N ARG A 299 13.29 12.35 -5.27
CA ARG A 299 13.70 12.93 -6.55
C ARG A 299 14.84 12.14 -7.21
N SER A 300 15.89 11.81 -6.45
CA SER A 300 17.00 11.00 -6.97
C SER A 300 16.56 9.58 -7.34
N ARG A 301 15.63 8.98 -6.58
CA ARG A 301 15.01 7.70 -6.93
C ARG A 301 14.26 7.77 -8.27
N SER A 302 13.44 8.81 -8.53
CA SER A 302 12.77 8.97 -9.83
C SER A 302 13.78 9.14 -10.96
N GLU A 303 14.77 10.02 -10.80
CA GLU A 303 15.81 10.25 -11.81
C GLU A 303 16.54 8.95 -12.19
N ILE A 304 16.99 8.15 -11.20
CA ILE A 304 17.73 6.90 -11.45
C ILE A 304 16.89 5.83 -12.16
N PHE A 305 15.62 5.66 -11.76
CA PHE A 305 14.81 4.56 -12.28
C PHE A 305 13.97 4.90 -13.52
N ASP A 306 13.69 6.18 -13.75
CA ASP A 306 12.96 6.64 -14.94
C ASP A 306 13.91 6.84 -16.14
N GLU A 307 15.14 7.32 -15.90
CA GLU A 307 16.20 7.42 -16.92
C GLU A 307 16.65 6.01 -17.38
N ALA A 308 16.71 5.04 -16.47
CA ALA A 308 17.02 3.64 -16.78
C ALA A 308 15.96 2.98 -17.69
N ASN A 309 14.71 3.46 -17.68
CA ASN A 309 13.66 3.02 -18.59
C ASN A 309 13.76 3.68 -19.98
N ARG A 310 14.37 4.86 -20.09
CA ARG A 310 14.60 5.53 -21.39
C ARG A 310 15.73 4.89 -22.20
N LYS A 311 16.73 4.27 -21.53
CA LYS A 311 17.89 3.64 -22.20
C LYS A 311 17.66 2.20 -22.67
N ARG A 312 16.43 1.66 -22.64
CA ARG A 312 16.09 0.35 -23.24
C ARG A 312 15.04 0.46 -24.34
N ALA A 313 15.50 0.84 -25.53
CA ALA A 313 14.97 0.50 -26.85
C ALA A 313 16.11 0.79 -27.85
N MET A 314 16.71 -0.17 -28.57
CA MET A 314 16.14 -0.97 -29.67
C MET A 314 16.79 -2.36 -29.75
N PRO A 315 16.06 -3.42 -30.13
CA PRO A 315 16.65 -4.53 -30.88
C PRO A 315 16.96 -4.02 -32.29
N GLY A 316 18.23 -4.07 -32.71
CA GLY A 316 18.61 -3.74 -34.08
C GLY A 316 17.96 -4.69 -35.10
N PRO A 317 17.66 -4.23 -36.32
CA PRO A 317 17.23 -5.12 -37.39
C PRO A 317 18.38 -6.07 -37.78
N PRO A 318 18.10 -7.33 -38.15
CA PRO A 318 19.12 -8.21 -38.67
C PRO A 318 19.36 -7.82 -40.12
N ASP A 319 20.59 -7.47 -40.47
CA ASP A 319 21.25 -8.06 -41.63
C ASP A 319 22.72 -7.64 -41.68
N GLY A 320 23.56 -8.64 -41.92
CA GLY A 320 25.00 -8.51 -41.96
C GLY A 320 25.49 -7.89 -43.25
N THR A 321 26.49 -7.02 -43.14
CA THR A 321 27.69 -7.05 -44.00
C THR A 321 28.74 -6.12 -43.38
N GLN A 322 29.95 -6.66 -43.27
CA GLN A 322 31.12 -5.99 -42.72
C GLN A 322 31.57 -4.87 -43.67
N ALA A 323 31.82 -3.68 -43.13
CA ALA A 323 32.79 -2.74 -43.69
C ALA A 323 33.30 -1.80 -42.59
N ALA A 324 34.41 -2.19 -41.99
CA ALA A 324 35.22 -1.31 -41.14
C ALA A 324 36.09 -0.41 -42.02
N VAL A 325 35.82 0.90 -42.11
CA VAL A 325 36.84 1.93 -42.42
C VAL A 325 36.43 3.29 -41.82
N LYS A 326 37.06 3.63 -40.69
CA LYS A 326 37.76 4.93 -40.46
C LYS A 326 37.03 6.23 -40.86
N ARG A 327 36.33 6.87 -39.91
CA ARG A 327 36.13 8.34 -39.82
C ARG A 327 36.08 8.73 -38.34
N GLN A 328 37.21 9.18 -37.81
CA GLN A 328 37.53 10.61 -37.60
C GLN A 328 36.80 11.20 -36.39
N LYS A 329 37.61 11.32 -35.33
CA LYS A 329 37.36 11.98 -34.06
C LYS A 329 37.14 13.47 -34.34
N THR A 330 35.89 13.93 -34.29
CA THR A 330 35.54 15.36 -34.34
C THR A 330 34.18 15.59 -33.69
N GLY A 331 34.16 16.49 -32.71
CA GLY A 331 32.96 17.17 -32.20
C GLY A 331 32.15 16.41 -31.14
N GLU A 332 32.35 16.77 -29.88
CA GLU A 332 31.28 16.67 -28.87
C GLU A 332 30.06 17.44 -29.40
N PRO A 333 28.83 16.88 -29.36
CA PRO A 333 27.65 17.72 -29.53
C PRO A 333 27.55 18.60 -28.28
N GLN A 334 27.93 19.87 -28.43
CA GLN A 334 27.61 20.89 -27.44
C GLN A 334 26.10 20.85 -27.21
N VAL A 335 25.71 20.58 -25.96
CA VAL A 335 24.34 20.76 -25.49
C VAL A 335 24.06 22.25 -25.56
N VAL A 336 23.42 22.70 -26.63
CA VAL A 336 22.94 24.08 -26.73
C VAL A 336 21.91 24.26 -25.64
N ALA A 337 22.25 24.98 -24.57
CA ALA A 337 21.31 25.38 -23.54
C ALA A 337 20.17 26.13 -24.23
N ARG A 338 18.92 25.71 -23.98
CA ARG A 338 17.72 26.38 -24.49
C ARG A 338 17.02 27.01 -23.29
N ILE A 339 16.67 28.30 -23.38
CA ILE A 339 15.83 28.96 -22.39
C ILE A 339 14.38 28.60 -22.69
N ILE A 340 13.67 28.06 -21.70
CA ILE A 340 12.21 27.84 -21.78
C ILE A 340 11.56 29.15 -21.33
N VAL A 341 10.75 29.77 -22.19
CA VAL A 341 10.02 31.00 -21.88
C VAL A 341 8.60 30.62 -21.44
N PRO A 342 8.20 30.87 -20.18
CA PRO A 342 6.84 30.57 -19.72
C PRO A 342 5.77 31.36 -20.50
N PRO A 343 4.60 30.79 -20.80
CA PRO A 343 3.50 31.56 -21.39
C PRO A 343 2.94 32.58 -20.37
N LEU A 344 2.45 33.71 -20.86
CA LEU A 344 1.70 34.68 -20.04
C LEU A 344 0.29 34.12 -19.76
N GLY A 345 -0.20 34.24 -18.52
CA GLY A 345 -1.57 33.85 -18.16
C GLY A 345 -2.64 34.79 -18.75
N PRO A 346 -3.94 34.51 -18.59
CA PRO A 346 -4.98 35.47 -19.00
C PRO A 346 -5.04 36.67 -18.02
N GLY A 347 -5.14 37.89 -18.54
CA GLY A 347 -5.40 39.11 -17.74
C GLY A 347 -4.44 40.29 -18.02
N THR A 348 -4.51 41.34 -17.20
CA THR A 348 -3.57 42.47 -17.27
C THR A 348 -2.26 42.12 -16.56
N HIS A 349 -1.13 42.17 -17.27
CA HIS A 349 0.19 41.87 -16.70
C HIS A 349 0.97 43.12 -16.32
N SER A 350 1.75 43.02 -15.24
CA SER A 350 2.74 44.04 -14.90
C SER A 350 3.93 43.99 -15.84
N LEU A 351 4.64 45.12 -15.97
CA LEU A 351 5.86 45.20 -16.79
C LEU A 351 6.94 44.23 -16.26
N ALA A 352 6.98 43.98 -14.95
CA ALA A 352 7.87 42.98 -14.34
C ALA A 352 7.56 41.54 -14.82
N ALA A 353 6.29 41.17 -14.98
CA ALA A 353 5.89 39.85 -15.45
C ALA A 353 6.36 39.58 -16.90
N LEU A 354 6.46 40.62 -17.73
CA LEU A 354 6.91 40.51 -19.13
C LEU A 354 8.39 40.12 -19.24
N PHE A 355 9.24 40.71 -18.39
CA PHE A 355 10.69 40.51 -18.43
C PHE A 355 11.18 39.36 -17.54
N THR A 356 10.29 38.74 -16.78
CA THR A 356 10.61 37.59 -15.93
C THR A 356 10.66 36.31 -16.77
N LEU A 357 11.87 35.73 -16.90
CA LEU A 357 12.15 34.50 -17.66
C LEU A 357 12.58 33.33 -16.75
N THR A 358 12.34 33.42 -15.44
CA THR A 358 12.71 32.40 -14.44
C THR A 358 11.48 31.84 -13.74
N ASP A 359 11.47 30.53 -13.47
CA ASP A 359 10.41 29.84 -12.71
C ASP A 359 10.69 29.81 -11.19
N ASN A 360 11.78 30.43 -10.75
CA ASN A 360 12.18 30.43 -9.35
C ASN A 360 11.41 31.53 -8.57
N LEU A 361 10.40 31.11 -7.80
CA LEU A 361 9.55 31.98 -6.97
C LEU A 361 10.34 32.93 -6.05
N GLY A 362 11.51 32.50 -5.54
CA GLY A 362 12.34 33.34 -4.67
C GLY A 362 13.05 34.49 -5.39
N LEU A 363 13.33 34.34 -6.69
CA LEU A 363 13.92 35.40 -7.52
C LEU A 363 12.87 36.34 -8.11
N GLN A 364 11.64 35.85 -8.31
CA GLN A 364 10.53 36.67 -8.78
C GLN A 364 10.09 37.73 -7.76
N GLY A 365 10.24 37.44 -6.46
CA GLY A 365 9.96 38.39 -5.36
C GLY A 365 11.16 39.22 -4.91
N PHE A 366 12.30 39.16 -5.60
CA PHE A 366 13.51 39.88 -5.20
C PHE A 366 13.44 41.37 -5.57
N ASP A 367 13.56 42.25 -4.58
CA ASP A 367 13.64 43.70 -4.81
C ASP A 367 15.06 44.12 -5.22
N ALA A 368 15.21 44.43 -6.51
CA ALA A 368 16.49 44.86 -7.08
C ALA A 368 16.98 46.22 -6.53
N THR A 369 16.11 47.03 -5.90
CA THR A 369 16.51 48.31 -5.29
C THR A 369 17.33 48.11 -4.01
N ALA A 370 17.26 46.94 -3.39
CA ALA A 370 18.10 46.57 -2.24
C ALA A 370 19.57 46.31 -2.63
N VAL A 371 19.89 46.25 -3.92
CA VAL A 371 21.26 46.01 -4.41
C VAL A 371 21.99 47.33 -4.60
N PRO A 372 23.18 47.54 -3.98
CA PRO A 372 23.99 48.72 -4.21
C PRO A 372 24.33 48.91 -5.70
N ALA A 373 24.14 50.12 -6.23
CA ALA A 373 24.30 50.41 -7.66
C ALA A 373 25.66 50.00 -8.24
N ALA A 374 26.74 50.15 -7.47
CA ALA A 374 28.09 49.74 -7.88
C ALA A 374 28.21 48.20 -8.04
N LEU A 375 27.52 47.44 -7.18
CA LEU A 375 27.50 45.98 -7.23
C LEU A 375 26.63 45.50 -8.39
N ALA A 376 25.45 46.11 -8.58
CA ALA A 376 24.58 45.83 -9.71
C ALA A 376 25.29 46.06 -11.05
N ALA A 377 25.99 47.19 -11.23
CA ALA A 377 26.74 47.48 -12.44
C ALA A 377 27.84 46.44 -12.72
N ARG A 378 28.60 46.04 -11.69
CA ARG A 378 29.66 45.03 -11.84
C ARG A 378 29.10 43.66 -12.22
N VAL A 379 28.01 43.25 -11.58
CA VAL A 379 27.32 41.97 -11.86
C VAL A 379 26.77 41.98 -13.28
N SER A 380 26.10 43.06 -13.71
CA SER A 380 25.55 43.19 -15.05
C SER A 380 26.62 43.11 -16.15
N VAL A 381 27.75 43.80 -15.97
CA VAL A 381 28.87 43.75 -16.95
C VAL A 381 29.48 42.35 -17.00
N THR A 382 29.65 41.69 -15.86
CA THR A 382 30.22 40.33 -15.79
C THR A 382 29.25 39.30 -16.39
N ALA A 383 27.95 39.45 -16.15
CA ALA A 383 26.91 38.62 -16.74
C ALA A 383 26.86 38.82 -18.26
N LEU A 384 26.83 40.05 -18.75
CA LEU A 384 26.87 40.35 -20.20
C LEU A 384 28.12 39.79 -20.89
N ALA A 385 29.28 39.83 -20.23
CA ALA A 385 30.52 39.28 -20.77
C ALA A 385 30.56 37.74 -20.81
N SER A 386 29.75 37.07 -19.97
CA SER A 386 29.73 35.60 -19.85
C SER A 386 28.54 34.93 -20.55
N VAL A 387 27.50 35.69 -20.91
CA VAL A 387 26.31 35.17 -21.58
C VAL A 387 26.60 34.93 -23.07
N PRO A 388 26.38 33.71 -23.59
CA PRO A 388 26.44 33.41 -25.01
C PRO A 388 25.47 34.27 -25.83
N SER A 389 25.94 34.80 -26.96
CA SER A 389 25.12 35.63 -27.88
C SER A 389 23.83 34.92 -28.33
N GLU A 390 23.89 33.60 -28.53
CA GLU A 390 22.71 32.80 -28.91
C GLU A 390 21.64 32.74 -27.82
N LEU A 391 22.04 32.63 -26.54
CA LEU A 391 21.11 32.62 -25.40
C LEU A 391 20.46 33.99 -25.21
N LEU A 392 21.24 35.06 -25.37
CA LEU A 392 20.72 36.42 -25.33
C LEU A 392 19.71 36.65 -26.47
N GLY A 393 20.01 36.16 -27.67
CA GLY A 393 19.09 36.21 -28.81
C GLY A 393 17.78 35.47 -28.56
N GLN A 394 17.82 34.27 -27.97
CA GLN A 394 16.62 33.51 -27.60
C GLN A 394 15.77 34.23 -26.55
N ALA A 395 16.39 34.82 -25.53
CA ALA A 395 15.70 35.57 -24.49
C ALA A 395 15.01 36.83 -25.05
N ILE A 396 15.70 37.57 -25.94
CA ILE A 396 15.14 38.75 -26.61
C ILE A 396 13.94 38.34 -27.50
N ALA A 397 14.08 37.28 -28.29
CA ALA A 397 12.99 36.78 -29.12
C ALA A 397 11.76 36.33 -28.29
N GLY A 398 12.00 35.70 -27.14
CA GLY A 398 10.94 35.32 -26.20
C GLY A 398 10.13 36.50 -25.68
N ILE A 399 10.81 37.58 -25.29
CA ILE A 399 10.15 38.81 -24.80
C ILE A 399 9.45 39.54 -25.95
N GLN A 400 10.03 39.58 -27.15
CA GLN A 400 9.38 40.14 -28.33
C GLN A 400 8.06 39.42 -28.67
N ASN A 401 8.06 38.09 -28.63
CA ASN A 401 6.84 37.31 -28.86
C ASN A 401 5.75 37.63 -27.82
N ARG A 402 6.12 37.73 -26.53
CA ARG A 402 5.19 38.14 -25.45
C ARG A 402 4.58 39.53 -25.68
N MET A 403 5.38 40.49 -26.15
CA MET A 403 4.88 41.84 -26.47
C MET A 403 3.96 41.85 -27.68
N VAL A 404 4.25 41.04 -28.70
CA VAL A 404 3.40 40.88 -29.89
C VAL A 404 2.08 40.22 -29.55
N GLU A 405 2.09 39.18 -28.71
CA GLU A 405 0.88 38.51 -28.21
C GLU A 405 -0.02 39.47 -27.44
N LEU A 406 0.56 40.34 -26.60
CA LEU A 406 -0.20 41.36 -25.87
C LEU A 406 -0.71 42.50 -26.75
N ALA A 407 0.04 42.89 -27.78
CA ALA A 407 -0.42 43.88 -28.76
C ALA A 407 -1.54 43.33 -29.65
N ALA A 408 -1.59 42.01 -29.87
CA ALA A 408 -2.64 41.34 -30.63
C ALA A 408 -3.92 41.08 -29.80
N ALA A 409 -3.84 41.17 -28.47
CA ALA A 409 -5.00 41.08 -27.59
C ALA A 409 -5.81 42.39 -27.65
N ALA A 410 -7.00 42.34 -28.28
CA ALA A 410 -7.88 43.50 -28.45
C ALA A 410 -8.33 44.10 -27.09
N PRO A 411 -8.52 45.43 -26.99
CA PRO A 411 -8.94 46.07 -25.75
C PRO A 411 -10.37 45.68 -25.39
N ILE A 412 -10.54 44.94 -24.30
CA ILE A 412 -11.84 44.65 -23.71
C ILE A 412 -12.34 45.93 -23.02
N GLN A 413 -13.38 46.54 -23.56
CA GLN A 413 -14.12 47.62 -22.91
C GLN A 413 -14.85 47.09 -21.67
N PRO A 414 -14.77 47.75 -20.50
CA PRO A 414 -15.60 47.39 -19.36
C PRO A 414 -17.05 47.84 -19.60
N PRO A 415 -18.07 46.98 -19.39
CA PRO A 415 -19.48 47.37 -19.48
C PRO A 415 -19.88 48.30 -18.31
N PRO A 416 -20.98 49.08 -18.47
CA PRO A 416 -21.34 50.18 -17.58
C PRO A 416 -21.82 49.70 -16.20
N LEU A 417 -21.42 50.46 -15.18
CA LEU A 417 -21.82 50.30 -13.78
C LEU A 417 -23.34 50.42 -13.61
N ASN A 418 -23.96 49.32 -13.16
CA ASN A 418 -25.34 49.31 -12.68
C ASN A 418 -25.32 49.45 -11.16
N ALA A 419 -26.00 50.46 -10.61
CA ALA A 419 -25.88 50.89 -9.21
C ALA A 419 -26.69 50.04 -8.19
N GLU A 420 -27.10 48.83 -8.55
CA GLU A 420 -27.89 47.92 -7.70
C GLU A 420 -27.21 46.55 -7.46
N THR A 421 -25.93 46.39 -7.83
CA THR A 421 -25.13 45.21 -7.44
C THR A 421 -23.76 45.66 -6.92
N SER A 422 -23.74 46.10 -5.67
CA SER A 422 -22.51 46.29 -4.89
C SER A 422 -22.13 44.95 -4.25
N PRO A 423 -20.96 44.35 -4.54
CA PRO A 423 -20.43 43.26 -3.73
C PRO A 423 -19.93 43.87 -2.41
N LEU A 424 -20.58 43.50 -1.31
CA LEU A 424 -20.06 43.74 0.03
C LEU A 424 -19.01 42.67 0.32
N ASP A 425 -17.80 43.12 0.63
CA ASP A 425 -16.72 42.31 1.21
C ASP A 425 -17.23 41.59 2.46
N VAL A 426 -17.25 40.26 2.40
CA VAL A 426 -17.10 39.40 3.58
C VAL A 426 -16.22 38.24 3.15
N GLU A 427 -15.07 38.12 3.83
CA GLU A 427 -14.18 36.98 3.79
C GLU A 427 -14.92 35.76 4.37
N ASP A 428 -15.18 34.74 3.55
CA ASP A 428 -15.64 33.44 4.04
C ASP A 428 -14.40 32.54 4.21
N ASP A 429 -13.91 32.52 5.44
CA ASP A 429 -12.93 31.62 6.00
C ASP A 429 -13.46 30.18 6.09
N ASP A 430 -12.49 29.25 6.09
CA ASP A 430 -12.63 27.81 6.19
C ASP A 430 -13.33 27.33 7.48
N ASP A 431 -14.51 26.72 7.35
CA ASP A 431 -15.12 25.91 8.42
C ASP A 431 -14.43 24.54 8.52
N GLU A 432 -13.28 24.50 9.20
CA GLU A 432 -12.76 23.29 9.86
C GLU A 432 -13.50 23.12 11.20
N TYR A 433 -14.39 22.13 11.25
CA TYR A 433 -15.13 21.74 12.45
C TYR A 433 -14.18 21.21 13.55
N GLU A 434 -13.71 22.09 14.44
CA GLU A 434 -13.16 21.71 15.75
C GLU A 434 -14.31 21.41 16.73
N PRO A 435 -14.29 20.28 17.47
CA PRO A 435 -15.22 20.08 18.56
C PRO A 435 -14.87 21.00 19.74
N ASP A 436 -15.84 21.82 20.16
CA ASP A 436 -15.79 22.64 21.37
C ASP A 436 -15.27 21.85 22.59
N PHE A 437 -14.03 22.09 22.99
CA PHE A 437 -13.61 21.89 24.37
C PHE A 437 -14.14 23.07 25.19
N TYR A 438 -15.16 22.85 26.01
CA TYR A 438 -15.53 23.80 27.05
C TYR A 438 -14.29 24.19 27.85
N ALA A 439 -14.07 25.49 27.98
CA ALA A 439 -13.04 26.06 28.84
C ALA A 439 -13.09 25.39 30.22
N ALA A 440 -11.95 24.85 30.64
CA ALA A 440 -11.80 24.22 31.94
C ALA A 440 -12.31 25.17 33.04
N GLU A 441 -13.23 24.68 33.86
CA GLU A 441 -13.70 25.38 35.06
C GLU A 441 -12.49 25.76 35.93
N ASP A 442 -12.47 27.03 36.34
CA ASP A 442 -11.40 27.63 37.13
C ASP A 442 -11.23 26.91 38.48
N THR A 443 -9.99 26.73 38.93
CA THR A 443 -9.62 25.92 40.10
C THR A 443 -10.34 26.35 41.39
N GLU A 444 -10.77 27.61 41.48
CA GLU A 444 -11.49 28.15 42.65
C GLU A 444 -12.99 27.80 42.67
N GLN A 445 -13.60 27.50 41.52
CA GLN A 445 -15.00 27.05 41.46
C GLN A 445 -15.16 25.57 41.84
N ILE A 446 -14.13 24.75 41.62
CA ILE A 446 -14.12 23.34 42.02
C ILE A 446 -13.98 23.21 43.55
N LEU A 447 -13.14 24.04 44.16
CA LEU A 447 -12.96 24.09 45.62
C LEU A 447 -14.25 24.51 46.35
N ASN A 448 -14.98 25.50 45.83
CA ASN A 448 -16.26 25.93 46.42
C ASN A 448 -17.41 24.92 46.25
N LYS A 449 -17.36 24.04 45.24
CA LYS A 449 -18.32 22.94 45.07
C LYS A 449 -18.02 21.75 46.00
N LEU A 450 -16.77 21.54 46.41
CA LEU A 450 -16.40 20.50 47.38
C LEU A 450 -16.77 20.84 48.83
N ASP A 451 -16.74 22.13 49.20
CA ASP A 451 -17.01 22.58 50.57
C ASP A 451 -18.50 22.57 50.96
N ASN A 452 -19.41 22.44 49.98
CA ASN A 452 -20.87 22.46 50.20
C ASN A 452 -21.55 21.10 50.05
N ALA A 453 -20.80 19.99 49.98
CA ALA A 453 -21.38 18.65 49.95
C ALA A 453 -21.83 18.21 51.37
N PRO A 454 -23.06 17.70 51.56
CA PRO A 454 -23.55 17.27 52.86
C PRO A 454 -22.83 16.01 53.37
N ALA A 455 -22.67 15.92 54.69
CA ALA A 455 -21.91 14.85 55.36
C ALA A 455 -22.54 13.46 55.18
N GLU A 456 -21.86 12.60 54.42
CA GLU A 456 -22.13 11.17 54.38
C GLU A 456 -21.53 10.44 55.58
N GLN A 457 -22.28 9.44 56.05
CA GLN A 457 -22.07 8.63 57.24
C GLN A 457 -20.77 7.80 57.18
N PRO A 458 -20.18 7.42 58.34
CA PRO A 458 -18.87 6.78 58.37
C PRO A 458 -18.90 5.36 57.75
N PRO A 459 -17.86 4.96 56.99
CA PRO A 459 -17.83 3.68 56.32
C PRO A 459 -17.52 2.54 57.31
N VAL A 460 -18.23 1.43 57.11
CA VAL A 460 -17.87 0.12 57.64
C VAL A 460 -16.56 -0.32 56.99
N GLN A 461 -15.61 -0.79 57.81
CA GLN A 461 -14.32 -1.31 57.38
C GLN A 461 -14.49 -2.52 56.45
N GLU A 462 -14.08 -2.38 55.20
CA GLU A 462 -13.73 -3.52 54.34
C GLU A 462 -12.21 -3.74 54.38
N PRO A 463 -11.74 -5.00 54.47
CA PRO A 463 -10.31 -5.29 54.55
C PRO A 463 -9.65 -5.11 53.18
N GLU A 464 -8.41 -4.61 53.22
CA GLU A 464 -7.51 -4.37 52.10
C GLU A 464 -7.52 -5.47 51.02
N THR A 465 -8.09 -5.18 49.85
CA THR A 465 -7.84 -5.98 48.64
C THR A 465 -6.72 -5.34 47.81
N VAL A 466 -5.49 -5.57 48.24
CA VAL A 466 -4.28 -5.43 47.40
C VAL A 466 -4.23 -6.60 46.41
N ASN A 467 -5.24 -6.75 45.53
CA ASN A 467 -5.26 -7.88 44.58
C ASN A 467 -6.15 -7.72 43.33
N ALA A 468 -6.53 -6.51 42.94
CA ALA A 468 -7.35 -6.30 41.74
C ALA A 468 -6.56 -6.28 40.41
N LEU A 469 -5.21 -6.25 40.44
CA LEU A 469 -4.38 -6.21 39.22
C LEU A 469 -3.90 -7.59 38.74
N ALA A 470 -4.18 -8.66 39.49
CA ALA A 470 -3.66 -10.02 39.21
C ALA A 470 -4.63 -10.94 38.44
N THR A 471 -5.82 -10.45 38.07
CA THR A 471 -6.91 -11.25 37.45
C THR A 471 -7.41 -10.68 36.12
N LEU A 472 -6.61 -9.88 35.41
CA LEU A 472 -6.84 -9.69 33.97
C LEU A 472 -6.42 -10.97 33.25
N GLY A 473 -7.33 -11.95 33.23
CA GLY A 473 -7.31 -13.03 32.25
C GLY A 473 -7.26 -12.45 30.83
N THR A 474 -6.90 -13.28 29.85
CA THR A 474 -6.82 -12.88 28.44
C THR A 474 -8.04 -12.04 28.06
N PHE A 475 -7.84 -10.73 27.88
CA PHE A 475 -8.88 -9.80 27.47
C PHE A 475 -9.32 -10.21 26.07
N LYS A 476 -10.42 -10.94 25.98
CA LYS A 476 -11.14 -11.12 24.73
C LYS A 476 -12.07 -9.93 24.62
N LEU A 477 -11.83 -9.09 23.63
CA LEU A 477 -12.81 -8.10 23.21
C LEU A 477 -14.15 -8.86 23.05
N PRO A 478 -15.24 -8.38 23.68
CA PRO A 478 -16.55 -8.89 23.32
C PRO A 478 -16.69 -8.77 21.80
N PRO A 479 -17.29 -9.78 21.13
CA PRO A 479 -17.56 -9.66 19.70
C PRO A 479 -18.27 -8.33 19.45
N PRO A 480 -17.93 -7.62 18.37
CA PRO A 480 -18.55 -6.34 18.09
C PRO A 480 -20.06 -6.51 18.12
N PRO A 481 -20.81 -5.57 18.72
CA PRO A 481 -22.26 -5.64 18.71
C PRO A 481 -22.73 -5.80 17.27
N LEU A 482 -23.67 -6.71 17.05
CA LEU A 482 -24.26 -6.91 15.73
C LEU A 482 -24.85 -5.57 15.29
N LEU A 483 -24.45 -5.10 14.12
CA LEU A 483 -25.07 -3.92 13.55
C LEU A 483 -26.53 -4.26 13.21
N ASP A 484 -27.43 -3.37 13.63
CA ASP A 484 -28.81 -3.37 13.13
C ASP A 484 -28.78 -3.34 11.58
N PRO A 485 -29.47 -4.26 10.89
CA PRO A 485 -29.48 -4.32 9.42
C PRO A 485 -29.86 -2.99 8.76
N ASP A 486 -30.77 -2.21 9.36
CA ASP A 486 -31.16 -0.90 8.82
C ASP A 486 -30.03 0.13 8.93
N VAL A 487 -29.29 0.10 10.04
CA VAL A 487 -28.09 0.93 10.24
C VAL A 487 -26.97 0.50 9.29
N ALA A 488 -26.77 -0.81 9.12
CA ALA A 488 -25.80 -1.36 8.18
C ALA A 488 -26.10 -0.93 6.74
N ALA A 489 -27.37 -0.93 6.32
CA ALA A 489 -27.80 -0.47 5.00
C ALA A 489 -27.56 1.04 4.79
N ARG A 490 -27.81 1.88 5.80
CA ARG A 490 -27.50 3.32 5.72
C ARG A 490 -26.01 3.58 5.64
N LEU A 491 -25.22 2.86 6.44
CA LEU A 491 -23.76 2.97 6.43
C LEU A 491 -23.16 2.45 5.13
N SER A 492 -23.71 1.38 4.55
CA SER A 492 -23.29 0.85 3.25
C SER A 492 -23.54 1.87 2.14
N GLN A 493 -24.71 2.52 2.13
CA GLN A 493 -25.01 3.59 1.18
C GLN A 493 -24.03 4.78 1.33
N GLY A 494 -23.74 5.19 2.56
CA GLY A 494 -22.73 6.22 2.84
C GLY A 494 -21.32 5.82 2.36
N ALA A 495 -20.94 4.55 2.54
CA ALA A 495 -19.67 4.02 2.07
C ALA A 495 -19.57 4.03 0.54
N VAL A 496 -20.64 3.64 -0.17
CA VAL A 496 -20.68 3.71 -1.65
C VAL A 496 -20.46 5.14 -2.11
N THR A 497 -21.17 6.12 -1.54
CA THR A 497 -21.00 7.53 -1.91
C THR A 497 -19.56 8.02 -1.69
N ARG A 498 -18.94 7.65 -0.56
CA ARG A 498 -17.55 8.02 -0.24
C ARG A 498 -16.53 7.40 -1.20
N VAL A 499 -16.76 6.17 -1.66
CA VAL A 499 -15.86 5.49 -2.61
C VAL A 499 -15.85 6.18 -3.98
N PHE A 500 -16.98 6.75 -4.41
CA PHE A 500 -17.08 7.49 -5.68
C PHE A 500 -16.68 8.97 -5.57
N ALA A 501 -16.71 9.56 -4.37
CA ALA A 501 -16.42 10.98 -4.14
C ALA A 501 -15.08 11.49 -4.72
N PRO A 502 -13.98 10.72 -4.74
CA PRO A 502 -12.72 11.18 -5.35
C PRO A 502 -12.72 11.22 -6.88
N LEU A 503 -13.62 10.51 -7.57
CA LEU A 503 -13.54 10.36 -9.03
C LEU A 503 -13.50 11.69 -9.81
N PRO A 504 -14.28 12.74 -9.45
CA PRO A 504 -14.26 14.01 -10.16
C PRO A 504 -12.96 14.80 -9.97
N THR A 505 -12.28 14.63 -8.82
CA THR A 505 -11.05 15.39 -8.49
C THR A 505 -9.78 14.75 -9.03
N LEU A 506 -9.84 13.45 -9.37
CA LEU A 506 -8.71 12.73 -9.96
C LEU A 506 -8.51 13.12 -11.43
N GLU A 507 -7.24 13.33 -11.80
CA GLU A 507 -6.84 13.63 -13.17
C GLU A 507 -7.10 12.45 -14.12
N ASP A 508 -7.46 12.77 -15.37
CA ASP A 508 -7.50 11.80 -16.46
C ASP A 508 -6.07 11.38 -16.85
N SER A 509 -5.86 10.09 -17.04
CA SER A 509 -4.58 9.56 -17.48
C SER A 509 -4.32 10.00 -18.93
N SER A 510 -3.52 11.06 -19.13
CA SER A 510 -3.19 11.59 -20.47
C SER A 510 -2.38 10.62 -21.36
N ARG A 511 -2.00 9.45 -20.83
CA ARG A 511 -1.24 8.42 -21.55
C ARG A 511 -1.97 7.09 -21.46
N LYS A 512 -2.41 6.57 -22.62
CA LYS A 512 -2.82 5.17 -22.77
C LYS A 512 -1.63 4.27 -22.41
N HIS A 513 -1.54 3.86 -21.15
CA HIS A 513 -0.52 2.92 -20.70
C HIS A 513 -0.68 1.61 -21.49
N LYS A 514 0.42 1.11 -22.08
CA LYS A 514 0.41 -0.19 -22.75
C LYS A 514 -0.09 -1.25 -21.76
N SER A 515 -1.22 -1.86 -22.08
CA SER A 515 -1.77 -3.01 -21.36
C SER A 515 -0.76 -4.18 -21.41
N GLY A 516 -0.66 -4.95 -20.33
CA GLY A 516 0.24 -6.10 -20.26
C GLY A 516 0.12 -6.87 -18.94
N ILE A 517 0.35 -8.18 -19.00
CA ILE A 517 0.22 -9.13 -17.87
C ILE A 517 1.06 -8.74 -16.63
N ASN A 518 2.16 -8.00 -16.81
CA ASN A 518 3.06 -7.63 -15.72
C ASN A 518 2.71 -6.29 -15.05
N ARG A 519 1.64 -5.59 -15.47
CA ARG A 519 1.24 -4.32 -14.84
C ARG A 519 0.45 -4.60 -13.57
N LEU A 520 0.93 -4.06 -12.44
CA LEU A 520 0.15 -3.95 -11.22
C LEU A 520 -1.00 -2.97 -11.46
N ALA A 521 -2.23 -3.49 -11.41
CA ALA A 521 -3.42 -2.65 -11.47
C ALA A 521 -3.48 -1.69 -10.27
N ALA A 522 -4.07 -0.51 -10.48
CA ALA A 522 -4.29 0.51 -9.45
C ALA A 522 -3.02 1.12 -8.80
N SER A 523 -1.89 1.19 -9.51
CA SER A 523 -0.62 1.69 -8.95
C SER A 523 -0.43 3.22 -9.00
N SER A 524 -1.16 3.91 -9.88
CA SER A 524 -0.93 5.33 -10.19
C SER A 524 -1.87 6.29 -9.46
N PHE A 525 -2.87 5.79 -8.72
CA PHE A 525 -3.90 6.59 -8.05
C PHE A 525 -4.60 7.61 -8.98
N ASP A 526 -4.57 7.39 -10.29
CA ASP A 526 -5.32 8.15 -11.30
C ASP A 526 -6.78 7.66 -11.41
N ARG A 527 -7.61 8.41 -12.14
CA ARG A 527 -9.05 8.08 -12.30
C ARG A 527 -9.27 6.65 -12.77
N ASP A 528 -8.50 6.18 -13.75
CA ASP A 528 -8.57 4.80 -14.26
C ASP A 528 -8.17 3.74 -13.20
N SER A 529 -7.15 4.03 -12.40
CA SER A 529 -6.74 3.16 -11.29
C SER A 529 -7.83 3.07 -10.23
N TRP A 530 -8.45 4.20 -9.90
CA TRP A 530 -9.52 4.24 -8.92
C TRP A 530 -10.77 3.51 -9.40
N LEU A 531 -11.18 3.72 -10.65
CA LEU A 531 -12.26 2.95 -11.29
C LEU A 531 -11.98 1.45 -11.28
N THR A 532 -10.74 1.04 -11.55
CA THR A 532 -10.33 -0.37 -11.47
C THR A 532 -10.51 -0.95 -10.06
N VAL A 533 -10.23 -0.16 -9.01
CA VAL A 533 -10.47 -0.57 -7.62
C VAL A 533 -11.97 -0.72 -7.37
N ILE A 534 -12.78 0.27 -7.74
CA ILE A 534 -14.23 0.23 -7.56
C ILE A 534 -14.85 -0.99 -8.23
N ILE A 535 -14.50 -1.24 -9.50
CA ILE A 535 -14.95 -2.40 -10.28
C ILE A 535 -14.60 -3.70 -9.53
N ARG A 536 -13.39 -3.81 -9.00
CA ARG A 536 -12.95 -5.02 -8.26
C ARG A 536 -13.59 -5.17 -6.89
N ILE A 537 -13.93 -4.07 -6.21
CA ILE A 537 -14.71 -4.14 -4.97
C ILE A 537 -16.11 -4.65 -5.29
N ALA A 538 -16.74 -4.15 -6.37
CA ALA A 538 -18.05 -4.59 -6.81
C ALA A 538 -18.09 -6.07 -7.19
N THR A 539 -17.05 -6.58 -7.87
CA THR A 539 -17.03 -7.95 -8.40
C THR A 539 -16.43 -8.98 -7.45
N ARG A 540 -15.48 -8.59 -6.59
CA ARG A 540 -14.72 -9.51 -5.72
C ARG A 540 -14.95 -9.30 -4.22
N GLY A 541 -15.46 -8.14 -3.80
CA GLY A 541 -15.49 -7.74 -2.39
C GLY A 541 -16.42 -8.60 -1.51
N THR A 542 -17.50 -9.14 -2.08
CA THR A 542 -18.49 -9.99 -1.40
C THR A 542 -18.63 -11.37 -2.05
N ALA A 543 -17.73 -11.75 -2.95
CA ALA A 543 -17.84 -13.02 -3.68
C ALA A 543 -17.89 -14.20 -2.68
N GLY A 544 -19.03 -14.91 -2.66
CA GLY A 544 -19.31 -16.02 -1.73
C GLY A 544 -19.96 -15.65 -0.39
N LEU A 545 -20.22 -14.36 -0.13
CA LEU A 545 -20.92 -13.87 1.07
C LEU A 545 -22.35 -13.39 0.78
N GLU A 546 -22.78 -13.41 -0.48
CA GLU A 546 -24.10 -12.91 -0.89
C GLU A 546 -25.24 -13.90 -0.55
N ASP A 547 -24.93 -15.19 -0.41
CA ASP A 547 -25.93 -16.27 -0.24
C ASP A 547 -26.09 -16.76 1.22
N ASP A 548 -25.12 -16.47 2.12
CA ASP A 548 -25.17 -16.91 3.53
C ASP A 548 -26.30 -16.25 4.34
N ALA A 549 -26.91 -15.17 3.82
CA ALA A 549 -28.08 -14.56 4.44
C ALA A 549 -29.35 -15.42 4.34
N SER A 550 -29.38 -16.41 3.44
CA SER A 550 -30.56 -17.29 3.24
C SER A 550 -30.50 -18.62 4.01
N THR A 551 -29.33 -18.99 4.55
CA THR A 551 -29.09 -20.32 5.16
C THR A 551 -29.09 -20.33 6.69
N ILE A 552 -29.19 -19.17 7.35
CA ILE A 552 -29.49 -19.12 8.79
C ILE A 552 -30.99 -19.37 8.97
N LYS A 553 -31.37 -20.64 9.06
CA LYS A 553 -32.68 -21.04 9.61
C LYS A 553 -32.73 -20.63 11.08
N GLU A 554 -33.20 -19.42 11.36
CA GLU A 554 -33.80 -19.12 12.67
C GLU A 554 -35.16 -19.83 12.71
N GLU A 555 -35.31 -20.84 13.56
CA GLU A 555 -36.53 -21.66 13.65
C GLU A 555 -37.75 -20.93 14.24
N ASP A 556 -37.71 -19.61 14.49
CA ASP A 556 -38.73 -18.93 15.29
C ASP A 556 -39.18 -17.56 14.77
N SER A 557 -39.38 -17.39 13.46
CA SER A 557 -40.07 -16.18 12.96
C SER A 557 -40.98 -16.44 11.76
N SER A 558 -42.28 -16.39 12.06
CA SER A 558 -43.39 -16.48 11.12
C SER A 558 -43.35 -15.38 10.05
N ALA A 559 -43.39 -15.81 8.78
CA ALA A 559 -44.09 -15.17 7.66
C ALA A 559 -44.12 -13.63 7.63
N LEU A 560 -43.00 -12.99 7.31
CA LEU A 560 -42.98 -11.67 6.68
C LEU A 560 -41.95 -11.69 5.53
N THR A 561 -42.42 -11.29 4.35
CA THR A 561 -41.71 -11.10 3.07
C THR A 561 -40.19 -10.98 3.18
N HIS A 562 -39.46 -11.89 2.53
CA HIS A 562 -38.03 -11.76 2.24
C HIS A 562 -37.76 -10.42 1.53
N LYS A 563 -37.42 -9.36 2.29
CA LYS A 563 -36.71 -8.21 1.73
C LYS A 563 -35.29 -8.72 1.48
N GLU A 564 -34.91 -8.86 0.21
CA GLU A 564 -33.51 -9.00 -0.18
C GLU A 564 -32.74 -7.85 0.46
N ASN A 565 -31.93 -8.14 1.48
CA ASN A 565 -31.02 -7.14 2.01
C ASN A 565 -30.06 -6.74 0.88
N PRO A 566 -30.01 -5.45 0.47
CA PRO A 566 -29.19 -5.05 -0.66
C PRO A 566 -27.72 -5.33 -0.34
N SER A 567 -27.12 -6.29 -1.06
CA SER A 567 -25.68 -6.53 -1.02
C SER A 567 -24.95 -5.22 -1.35
N LEU A 568 -23.95 -4.86 -0.53
CA LEU A 568 -23.08 -3.70 -0.76
C LEU A 568 -22.51 -3.72 -2.18
N SER A 569 -22.14 -4.90 -2.69
CA SER A 569 -21.64 -5.04 -4.06
C SER A 569 -22.68 -4.69 -5.09
N ASN A 570 -23.95 -5.09 -4.91
CA ASN A 570 -25.03 -4.65 -5.79
C ASN A 570 -25.27 -3.13 -5.70
N SER A 571 -25.13 -2.51 -4.52
CA SER A 571 -25.18 -1.05 -4.40
C SER A 571 -24.04 -0.35 -5.16
N ILE A 572 -22.83 -0.92 -5.14
CA ILE A 572 -21.68 -0.42 -5.92
C ILE A 572 -21.92 -0.63 -7.42
N ARG A 573 -22.46 -1.77 -7.84
CA ARG A 573 -22.83 -2.04 -9.24
C ARG A 573 -23.90 -1.06 -9.75
N GLU A 574 -24.90 -0.73 -8.95
CA GLU A 574 -25.86 0.32 -9.27
C GLU A 574 -25.21 1.70 -9.40
N ALA A 575 -24.22 2.00 -8.55
CA ALA A 575 -23.45 3.25 -8.65
C ALA A 575 -22.55 3.27 -9.90
N LEU A 576 -21.93 2.15 -10.26
CA LEU A 576 -21.18 1.99 -11.52
C LEU A 576 -22.10 2.17 -12.73
N PHE A 577 -23.28 1.57 -12.73
CA PHE A 577 -24.28 1.74 -13.78
C PHE A 577 -24.66 3.21 -13.95
N ARG A 578 -25.03 3.90 -12.86
CA ARG A 578 -25.33 5.35 -12.89
C ARG A 578 -24.14 6.16 -13.43
N HIS A 579 -22.93 5.88 -12.96
CA HIS A 579 -21.72 6.54 -13.42
C HIS A 579 -21.49 6.31 -14.93
N VAL A 580 -21.68 5.10 -15.45
CA VAL A 580 -21.56 4.86 -16.90
C VAL A 580 -22.64 5.62 -17.67
N MET A 581 -23.90 5.59 -17.18
CA MET A 581 -25.04 6.16 -17.89
C MET A 581 -25.05 7.70 -17.95
N GLU A 582 -24.40 8.39 -17.01
CA GLU A 582 -24.21 9.85 -17.08
C GLU A 582 -23.53 10.32 -18.38
N ASP A 583 -22.56 9.56 -18.90
CA ASP A 583 -21.93 9.82 -20.20
C ASP A 583 -21.40 8.51 -20.80
N PHE A 584 -22.32 7.67 -21.29
CA PHE A 584 -21.97 6.35 -21.79
C PHE A 584 -21.06 6.38 -23.02
N ARG A 585 -21.05 7.48 -23.80
CA ARG A 585 -20.19 7.63 -24.98
C ARG A 585 -18.72 7.79 -24.58
N ARG A 586 -18.43 8.62 -23.58
CA ARG A 586 -17.07 8.80 -23.06
C ARG A 586 -16.65 7.68 -22.11
N ARG A 587 -17.61 7.07 -21.38
CA ARG A 587 -17.36 6.08 -20.33
C ARG A 587 -17.54 4.63 -20.79
N ILE A 588 -17.63 4.37 -22.10
CA ILE A 588 -17.82 3.01 -22.63
C ILE A 588 -16.67 2.07 -22.26
N ASP A 589 -15.44 2.58 -22.18
CA ASP A 589 -14.27 1.84 -21.74
C ASP A 589 -14.41 1.32 -20.30
N VAL A 590 -15.08 2.10 -19.43
CA VAL A 590 -15.39 1.71 -18.04
C VAL A 590 -16.41 0.60 -18.02
N ALA A 591 -17.47 0.70 -18.85
CA ALA A 591 -18.49 -0.33 -18.98
C ALA A 591 -17.91 -1.68 -19.46
N VAL A 592 -17.06 -1.63 -20.49
CA VAL A 592 -16.36 -2.82 -21.02
C VAL A 592 -15.42 -3.41 -19.97
N ALA A 593 -14.62 -2.60 -19.29
CA ALA A 593 -13.71 -3.08 -18.24
C ALA A 593 -14.47 -3.73 -17.07
N TRP A 594 -15.61 -3.14 -16.67
CA TRP A 594 -16.48 -3.69 -15.65
C TRP A 594 -17.07 -5.04 -16.07
N LEU A 595 -17.64 -5.12 -17.28
CA LEU A 595 -18.24 -6.36 -17.79
C LEU A 595 -17.21 -7.48 -18.01
N CYS A 596 -15.98 -7.14 -18.44
CA CYS A 596 -14.88 -8.10 -18.49
C CYS A 596 -14.55 -8.67 -17.11
N GLU A 597 -14.57 -7.85 -16.07
CA GLU A 597 -14.30 -8.28 -14.71
C GLU A 597 -15.46 -9.10 -14.11
N GLU A 598 -16.72 -8.72 -14.34
CA GLU A 598 -17.90 -9.52 -13.93
C GLU A 598 -17.89 -10.88 -14.60
N TRP A 599 -17.62 -10.94 -15.91
CA TRP A 599 -17.51 -12.21 -16.62
C TRP A 599 -16.40 -13.09 -16.04
N TYR A 600 -15.24 -12.50 -15.74
CA TYR A 600 -14.14 -13.25 -15.13
C TYR A 600 -14.51 -13.78 -13.74
N ALA A 601 -15.22 -12.98 -12.94
CA ALA A 601 -15.73 -13.40 -11.63
C ALA A 601 -16.73 -14.57 -11.77
N ASP A 602 -17.67 -14.47 -12.72
CA ASP A 602 -18.64 -15.52 -13.04
C ASP A 602 -17.95 -16.83 -13.48
N GLN A 603 -16.90 -16.76 -14.33
CA GLN A 603 -16.14 -17.93 -14.73
C GLN A 603 -15.39 -18.57 -13.57
N LEU A 604 -14.86 -17.76 -12.64
CA LEU A 604 -14.20 -18.25 -11.45
C LEU A 604 -15.20 -18.92 -10.49
N ALA A 605 -16.39 -18.33 -10.33
CA ALA A 605 -17.50 -18.89 -9.55
C ALA A 605 -17.95 -20.24 -10.15
N LYS A 606 -18.18 -20.31 -11.48
CA LYS A 606 -18.51 -21.57 -12.18
C LYS A 606 -17.48 -22.68 -11.97
N ARG A 607 -16.20 -22.33 -11.77
CA ARG A 607 -15.12 -23.30 -11.55
C ARG A 607 -14.96 -23.75 -10.10
N ASN A 608 -15.22 -22.85 -9.15
CA ASN A 608 -14.89 -23.06 -7.73
C ASN A 608 -16.11 -23.38 -6.84
N LEU A 609 -17.33 -23.06 -7.30
CA LEU A 609 -18.58 -23.21 -6.53
C LEU A 609 -19.51 -24.21 -7.22
N SER A 610 -20.36 -24.88 -6.44
CA SER A 610 -21.45 -25.71 -6.93
C SER A 610 -22.53 -24.85 -7.61
N GLU A 611 -23.38 -25.48 -8.44
CA GLU A 611 -24.44 -24.75 -9.15
C GLU A 611 -25.43 -24.06 -8.21
N ASP A 612 -25.71 -24.67 -7.05
CA ASP A 612 -26.65 -24.12 -6.06
C ASP A 612 -26.10 -22.89 -5.30
N ASN A 613 -24.77 -22.70 -5.28
CA ASN A 613 -24.10 -21.65 -4.50
C ASN A 613 -23.43 -20.59 -5.40
N ARG A 614 -23.73 -20.57 -6.70
CA ARG A 614 -23.15 -19.59 -7.63
C ARG A 614 -24.20 -18.57 -8.05
N SER A 615 -23.99 -17.32 -7.66
CA SER A 615 -24.68 -16.16 -8.21
C SER A 615 -23.90 -15.61 -9.41
N LEU A 616 -24.55 -15.54 -10.58
CA LEU A 616 -23.94 -15.03 -11.81
C LEU A 616 -24.48 -13.63 -12.12
N HIS A 617 -23.59 -12.68 -12.42
CA HIS A 617 -23.97 -11.27 -12.54
C HIS A 617 -23.76 -10.71 -13.95
N TYR A 618 -22.87 -11.29 -14.75
CA TYR A 618 -22.45 -10.73 -16.02
C TYR A 618 -23.62 -10.42 -16.97
N GLU A 619 -24.47 -11.41 -17.25
CA GLU A 619 -25.55 -11.27 -18.23
C GLU A 619 -26.57 -10.22 -17.80
N ARG A 620 -26.97 -10.23 -16.52
CA ARG A 620 -27.90 -9.25 -15.94
C ARG A 620 -27.40 -7.82 -16.15
N TRP A 621 -26.14 -7.54 -15.83
CA TRP A 621 -25.60 -6.18 -15.94
C TRP A 621 -25.28 -5.80 -17.38
N ALA A 622 -24.87 -6.74 -18.23
CA ALA A 622 -24.68 -6.50 -19.65
C ALA A 622 -25.99 -6.09 -20.34
N VAL A 623 -27.09 -6.82 -20.08
CA VAL A 623 -28.42 -6.50 -20.61
C VAL A 623 -28.90 -5.16 -20.07
N LYS A 624 -28.75 -4.92 -18.76
CA LYS A 624 -29.15 -3.64 -18.14
C LYS A 624 -28.40 -2.44 -18.71
N LEU A 625 -27.08 -2.57 -18.94
CA LEU A 625 -26.28 -1.52 -19.58
C LEU A 625 -26.76 -1.25 -21.00
N LEU A 626 -26.98 -2.31 -21.78
CA LEU A 626 -27.49 -2.20 -23.15
C LEU A 626 -28.85 -1.49 -23.16
N ASP A 627 -29.84 -1.99 -22.43
CA ASP A 627 -31.16 -1.37 -22.29
C ASP A 627 -31.08 0.09 -21.83
N GLY A 628 -30.11 0.41 -20.98
CA GLY A 628 -29.90 1.77 -20.50
C GLY A 628 -29.53 2.76 -21.61
N PHE A 629 -28.60 2.40 -22.50
CA PHE A 629 -28.14 3.33 -23.54
C PHE A 629 -28.85 3.20 -24.89
N LEU A 630 -29.55 2.08 -25.15
CA LEU A 630 -30.28 1.84 -26.41
C LEU A 630 -31.21 3.01 -26.80
N PRO A 631 -32.05 3.58 -25.90
CA PRO A 631 -32.97 4.68 -26.24
C PRO A 631 -32.26 5.98 -26.65
N TYR A 632 -30.97 6.12 -26.34
CA TYR A 632 -30.18 7.33 -26.58
C TYR A 632 -29.22 7.19 -27.77
N LEU A 633 -29.32 6.08 -28.51
CA LEU A 633 -28.53 5.85 -29.72
C LEU A 633 -29.10 6.61 -30.90
N THR A 634 -28.20 7.18 -31.70
CA THR A 634 -28.50 7.73 -33.01
C THR A 634 -28.07 6.75 -34.10
N PRO A 635 -28.69 6.76 -35.31
CA PRO A 635 -28.35 5.84 -36.39
C PRO A 635 -26.87 5.86 -36.83
N GLN A 636 -26.13 6.91 -36.48
CA GLN A 636 -24.71 7.09 -36.83
C GLN A 636 -23.75 6.67 -35.71
N ASP A 637 -24.27 6.36 -34.51
CA ASP A 637 -23.42 6.04 -33.36
C ASP A 637 -22.71 4.71 -33.53
N LYS A 638 -21.38 4.72 -33.39
CA LYS A 638 -20.56 3.50 -33.40
C LYS A 638 -20.43 2.84 -32.02
N VAL A 639 -21.02 3.44 -30.99
CA VAL A 639 -20.89 2.98 -29.60
C VAL A 639 -21.52 1.60 -29.41
N LEU A 640 -22.66 1.33 -30.03
CA LEU A 640 -23.29 0.01 -30.00
C LEU A 640 -22.36 -1.07 -30.57
N THR A 641 -21.83 -0.84 -31.78
CA THR A 641 -20.91 -1.77 -32.43
C THR A 641 -19.66 -2.00 -31.58
N ARG A 642 -19.09 -0.92 -31.03
CA ARG A 642 -17.92 -0.98 -30.15
C ARG A 642 -18.20 -1.80 -28.88
N PHE A 643 -19.32 -1.53 -28.21
CA PHE A 643 -19.73 -2.24 -27.00
C PHE A 643 -19.84 -3.74 -27.26
N LEU A 644 -20.64 -4.15 -28.26
CA LEU A 644 -20.83 -5.56 -28.61
C LEU A 644 -19.53 -6.24 -29.05
N ALA A 645 -18.60 -5.48 -29.65
CA ALA A 645 -17.31 -5.97 -30.09
C ALA A 645 -16.26 -6.12 -28.97
N GLU A 646 -16.44 -5.46 -27.83
CA GLU A 646 -15.45 -5.43 -26.75
C GLU A 646 -15.87 -6.24 -25.51
N ILE A 647 -17.17 -6.43 -25.25
CA ILE A 647 -17.65 -7.26 -24.12
C ILE A 647 -17.28 -8.75 -24.28
N PRO A 648 -17.03 -9.52 -23.21
CA PRO A 648 -16.44 -10.86 -23.32
C PRO A 648 -17.37 -11.91 -23.96
N GLU A 649 -18.66 -11.93 -23.60
CA GLU A 649 -19.62 -12.95 -24.04
C GLU A 649 -20.93 -12.33 -24.53
N LEU A 650 -21.48 -12.83 -25.64
CA LEU A 650 -22.74 -12.36 -26.22
C LEU A 650 -23.80 -13.44 -26.03
N SER A 651 -24.90 -13.10 -25.38
CA SER A 651 -26.03 -14.00 -25.15
C SER A 651 -27.19 -13.74 -26.13
N ARG A 652 -28.12 -14.69 -26.24
CA ARG A 652 -29.34 -14.53 -27.05
C ARG A 652 -30.17 -13.35 -26.56
N GLU A 653 -30.23 -13.12 -25.25
CA GLU A 653 -30.98 -12.01 -24.67
C GLU A 653 -30.39 -10.65 -25.10
N LEU A 654 -29.06 -10.49 -25.03
CA LEU A 654 -28.37 -9.29 -25.51
C LEU A 654 -28.66 -9.01 -26.99
N LEU A 655 -28.55 -10.03 -27.85
CA LEU A 655 -28.84 -9.86 -29.27
C LEU A 655 -30.32 -9.64 -29.56
N GLY A 656 -31.22 -10.18 -28.74
CA GLY A 656 -32.65 -9.87 -28.78
C GLY A 656 -32.93 -8.39 -28.59
N LYS A 657 -32.22 -7.72 -27.67
CA LYS A 657 -32.32 -6.26 -27.50
C LYS A 657 -31.83 -5.48 -28.72
N VAL A 658 -30.80 -5.98 -29.41
CA VAL A 658 -30.33 -5.40 -30.68
C VAL A 658 -31.34 -5.63 -31.80
N LYS A 659 -32.03 -6.78 -31.83
CA LYS A 659 -33.14 -7.04 -32.75
C LYS A 659 -34.30 -6.06 -32.52
N ASP A 660 -34.64 -5.78 -31.26
CA ASP A 660 -35.74 -4.86 -30.93
C ASP A 660 -35.51 -3.42 -31.41
N LEU A 661 -34.26 -3.00 -31.65
CA LEU A 661 -33.98 -1.73 -32.32
C LEU A 661 -34.61 -1.66 -33.71
N CYS A 662 -34.67 -2.78 -34.45
CA CYS A 662 -35.23 -2.82 -35.80
C CYS A 662 -36.72 -2.46 -35.88
N ARG A 663 -37.42 -2.32 -34.74
CA ARG A 663 -38.77 -1.75 -34.69
C ARG A 663 -38.82 -0.30 -35.14
N ASP A 664 -37.72 0.44 -35.00
CA ASP A 664 -37.55 1.77 -35.57
C ASP A 664 -36.76 1.69 -36.89
N PRO A 665 -37.39 2.01 -38.05
CA PRO A 665 -36.74 2.00 -39.36
C PRO A 665 -35.44 2.80 -39.41
N ALA A 666 -35.31 3.87 -38.61
CA ALA A 666 -34.11 4.70 -38.59
C ALA A 666 -32.87 3.96 -38.05
N THR A 667 -33.06 2.98 -37.14
CA THR A 667 -31.96 2.28 -36.47
C THR A 667 -31.65 0.90 -37.06
N VAL A 668 -32.45 0.42 -38.02
CA VAL A 668 -32.25 -0.86 -38.72
C VAL A 668 -30.83 -0.98 -39.30
N SER A 669 -30.35 0.08 -39.97
CA SER A 669 -29.01 0.10 -40.55
C SER A 669 -27.92 -0.07 -39.48
N LEU A 670 -28.08 0.58 -38.33
CA LEU A 670 -27.15 0.49 -37.20
C LEU A 670 -27.14 -0.92 -36.60
N ALA A 671 -28.32 -1.51 -36.36
CA ALA A 671 -28.46 -2.85 -35.79
C ALA A 671 -27.85 -3.92 -36.72
N VAL A 672 -28.24 -3.92 -38.00
CA VAL A 672 -27.74 -4.90 -38.99
C VAL A 672 -26.23 -4.74 -39.21
N THR A 673 -25.72 -3.51 -39.28
CA THR A 673 -24.26 -3.26 -39.43
C THR A 673 -23.48 -3.71 -38.19
N SER A 674 -24.03 -3.50 -36.99
CA SER A 674 -23.41 -3.96 -35.74
C SER A 674 -23.34 -5.49 -35.68
N LEU A 675 -24.43 -6.18 -36.03
CA LEU A 675 -24.45 -7.65 -36.10
C LEU A 675 -23.49 -8.19 -37.16
N LEU A 676 -23.40 -7.53 -38.32
CA LEU A 676 -22.43 -7.91 -39.36
C LEU A 676 -20.98 -7.79 -38.88
N TYR A 677 -20.67 -6.73 -38.12
CA TYR A 677 -19.34 -6.58 -37.54
C TYR A 677 -19.00 -7.79 -36.65
N LEU A 678 -19.96 -8.27 -35.85
CA LEU A 678 -19.77 -9.47 -35.03
C LEU A 678 -19.51 -10.72 -35.88
N VAL A 679 -20.27 -10.92 -36.95
CA VAL A 679 -20.07 -12.05 -37.90
C VAL A 679 -18.63 -12.06 -38.45
N MET A 680 -18.10 -10.87 -38.78
CA MET A 680 -16.77 -10.72 -39.37
C MET A 680 -15.63 -10.81 -38.35
N MET A 681 -15.76 -10.14 -37.21
CA MET A 681 -14.66 -9.88 -36.28
C MET A 681 -14.68 -10.76 -35.03
N ARG A 682 -15.78 -11.48 -34.76
CA ARG A 682 -15.94 -12.35 -33.59
C ARG A 682 -16.41 -13.76 -33.98
N PRO A 683 -15.50 -14.65 -34.40
CA PRO A 683 -15.83 -16.03 -34.77
C PRO A 683 -16.69 -16.78 -33.75
N PRO A 684 -16.47 -16.67 -32.41
CA PRO A 684 -17.30 -17.39 -31.43
C PRO A 684 -18.78 -16.96 -31.41
N ALA A 685 -19.08 -15.71 -31.76
CA ALA A 685 -20.45 -15.17 -31.77
C ALA A 685 -21.10 -15.19 -33.15
N ARG A 686 -20.40 -15.72 -34.17
CA ARG A 686 -20.83 -15.64 -35.58
C ARG A 686 -22.19 -16.29 -35.81
N GLU A 687 -22.37 -17.54 -35.37
CA GLU A 687 -23.62 -18.27 -35.59
C GLU A 687 -24.80 -17.60 -34.87
N LEU A 688 -24.58 -17.15 -33.63
CA LEU A 688 -25.58 -16.42 -32.85
C LEU A 688 -26.01 -15.11 -33.54
N ALA A 689 -25.05 -14.36 -34.08
CA ALA A 689 -25.31 -13.14 -34.82
C ALA A 689 -26.02 -13.42 -36.16
N LEU A 690 -25.65 -14.49 -36.87
CA LEU A 690 -26.32 -14.90 -38.11
C LEU A 690 -27.76 -15.36 -37.87
N ASP A 691 -28.01 -16.10 -36.79
CA ASP A 691 -29.37 -16.46 -36.36
C ASP A 691 -30.21 -15.19 -36.14
N THR A 692 -29.66 -14.22 -35.40
CA THR A 692 -30.34 -12.94 -35.13
C THR A 692 -30.62 -12.15 -36.42
N VAL A 693 -29.66 -12.10 -37.35
CA VAL A 693 -29.87 -11.45 -38.66
C VAL A 693 -30.95 -12.18 -39.48
N GLY A 694 -31.02 -13.51 -39.39
CA GLY A 694 -32.08 -14.31 -40.01
C GLY A 694 -33.45 -13.98 -39.42
N GLU A 695 -33.58 -13.92 -38.10
CA GLU A 695 -34.81 -13.51 -37.41
C GLU A 695 -35.22 -12.09 -37.81
N ILE A 696 -34.27 -11.15 -37.87
CA ILE A 696 -34.53 -9.77 -38.31
C ILE A 696 -35.06 -9.72 -39.74
N TRP A 697 -34.51 -10.54 -40.65
CA TRP A 697 -34.95 -10.59 -42.05
C TRP A 697 -36.40 -11.09 -42.18
N VAL A 698 -36.80 -12.05 -41.33
CA VAL A 698 -38.16 -12.59 -41.29
C VAL A 698 -39.13 -11.55 -40.71
N GLU A 699 -38.79 -10.95 -39.57
CA GLU A 699 -39.68 -10.08 -38.80
C GLU A 699 -39.80 -8.64 -39.36
N TYR A 700 -38.72 -8.07 -39.93
CA TYR A 700 -38.65 -6.65 -40.29
C TYR A 700 -38.40 -6.46 -41.80
N GLU A 701 -39.41 -5.95 -42.51
CA GLU A 701 -39.33 -5.76 -43.97
C GLU A 701 -38.23 -4.77 -44.39
N ASP A 702 -38.06 -3.69 -43.62
CA ASP A 702 -37.07 -2.64 -43.88
C ASP A 702 -35.62 -3.15 -43.80
N ALA A 703 -35.39 -4.25 -43.07
CA ALA A 703 -34.08 -4.86 -42.93
C ALA A 703 -33.73 -5.80 -44.10
N ARG A 704 -34.72 -6.26 -44.88
CA ARG A 704 -34.53 -7.26 -45.94
C ARG A 704 -33.48 -6.88 -46.98
N PRO A 705 -33.40 -5.64 -47.51
CA PRO A 705 -32.39 -5.27 -48.52
C PRO A 705 -30.95 -5.45 -48.01
N MET A 706 -30.69 -5.06 -46.76
CA MET A 706 -29.36 -5.20 -46.16
C MET A 706 -29.11 -6.64 -45.71
N ALA A 707 -30.03 -7.24 -44.97
CA ALA A 707 -29.87 -8.60 -44.45
C ALA A 707 -29.74 -9.65 -45.56
N SER A 708 -30.48 -9.53 -46.68
CA SER A 708 -30.40 -10.47 -47.80
C SER A 708 -28.98 -10.57 -48.39
N LYS A 709 -28.31 -9.43 -48.54
CA LYS A 709 -26.93 -9.37 -49.06
C LYS A 709 -25.96 -10.15 -48.18
N TYR A 710 -26.18 -10.15 -46.87
CA TYR A 710 -25.31 -10.80 -45.90
C TYR A 710 -25.65 -12.27 -45.70
N LEU A 711 -26.94 -12.60 -45.63
CA LEU A 711 -27.41 -13.98 -45.55
C LEU A 711 -27.00 -14.77 -46.80
N ALA A 712 -27.11 -14.20 -48.00
CA ALA A 712 -26.63 -14.86 -49.23
C ALA A 712 -25.11 -15.17 -49.19
N LYS A 713 -24.32 -14.31 -48.53
CA LYS A 713 -22.86 -14.48 -48.43
C LYS A 713 -22.45 -15.52 -47.37
N TRP A 714 -23.10 -15.51 -46.21
CA TRP A 714 -22.67 -16.30 -45.04
C TRP A 714 -23.56 -17.52 -44.74
N ARG A 715 -24.79 -17.55 -45.26
CA ARG A 715 -25.75 -18.68 -45.21
C ARG A 715 -26.45 -18.86 -46.57
N PRO A 716 -25.73 -19.33 -47.61
CA PRO A 716 -26.33 -19.56 -48.92
C PRO A 716 -27.50 -20.55 -48.81
N GLY A 717 -28.62 -20.25 -49.48
CA GLY A 717 -29.85 -21.06 -49.44
C GLY A 717 -30.86 -20.72 -48.34
N PHE A 718 -30.51 -19.87 -47.35
CA PHE A 718 -31.45 -19.48 -46.28
C PHE A 718 -32.69 -18.74 -46.83
N ILE A 719 -32.48 -17.79 -47.74
CA ILE A 719 -33.58 -17.00 -48.33
C ILE A 719 -34.50 -17.90 -49.17
N GLU A 720 -33.92 -18.84 -49.92
CA GLU A 720 -34.66 -19.80 -50.76
C GLU A 720 -35.50 -20.75 -49.90
N SER A 721 -35.00 -21.16 -48.74
CA SER A 721 -35.74 -22.01 -47.78
C SER A 721 -36.90 -21.30 -47.07
N GLN A 722 -36.97 -19.96 -47.12
CA GLN A 722 -38.00 -19.15 -46.47
C GLN A 722 -39.04 -18.58 -47.47
N ALA A 723 -38.86 -18.80 -48.78
CA ALA A 723 -39.83 -18.38 -49.79
C ALA A 723 -41.09 -19.29 -49.73
N PRO A 724 -42.30 -18.73 -49.88
CA PRO A 724 -43.54 -19.50 -49.85
C PRO A 724 -43.60 -20.40 -51.10
N GLY A 725 -43.17 -21.67 -50.96
CA GLY A 725 -43.15 -22.67 -52.03
C GLY A 725 -42.09 -23.76 -51.91
N ALA A 726 -41.19 -23.71 -50.92
CA ALA A 726 -40.08 -24.67 -50.77
C ALA A 726 -40.34 -25.77 -49.73
N ASP A 727 -41.57 -26.29 -49.62
CA ASP A 727 -41.81 -27.57 -48.93
C ASP A 727 -41.37 -28.72 -49.84
N GLY A 728 -40.10 -29.12 -49.76
CA GLY A 728 -39.65 -30.40 -50.31
C GLY A 728 -38.29 -30.44 -50.98
N ALA A 729 -37.22 -30.02 -50.30
CA ALA A 729 -35.88 -30.58 -50.56
C ALA A 729 -34.92 -30.25 -49.40
N VAL A 730 -34.73 -31.20 -48.50
CA VAL A 730 -33.67 -31.15 -47.47
C VAL A 730 -32.31 -31.25 -48.17
N PRO A 731 -31.39 -30.26 -48.06
CA PRO A 731 -30.02 -30.44 -48.53
C PRO A 731 -29.17 -31.02 -47.40
N VAL A 732 -28.57 -32.19 -47.67
CA VAL A 732 -27.59 -32.86 -46.82
C VAL A 732 -26.33 -31.97 -46.65
N PRO A 733 -25.80 -31.78 -45.43
CA PRO A 733 -24.60 -30.97 -45.23
C PRO A 733 -23.35 -31.72 -45.76
N LYS A 734 -22.55 -31.03 -46.59
CA LYS A 734 -21.21 -31.50 -46.99
C LYS A 734 -20.22 -31.31 -45.83
N PRO A 735 -19.27 -32.24 -45.63
CA PRO A 735 -18.31 -32.16 -44.53
C PRO A 735 -17.31 -31.02 -44.77
N ILE A 736 -17.05 -30.25 -43.73
CA ILE A 736 -16.02 -29.21 -43.67
C ILE A 736 -14.66 -29.93 -43.56
N ALA A 737 -13.78 -29.68 -44.52
CA ALA A 737 -12.37 -30.07 -44.43
C ALA A 737 -11.62 -29.12 -43.47
N ALA A 738 -10.71 -29.72 -42.71
CA ALA A 738 -9.99 -29.23 -41.53
C ALA A 738 -9.42 -27.80 -41.59
#